data_AF-A0A8R1TR66-F1
#
_entry.id   AF-A0A8R1TR66-F1
#
_cell.length_a   1.000
_cell.length_b   1.000
_cell.length_c   1.000
_cell.angle_alpha   90.00
_cell.angle_beta   90.00
_cell.angle_gamma   90.00
#
_symmetry.space_group_name_H-M   'P 1'
#
loop_
_entity.id
_entity.type
_entity.pdbx_description
1 polymer ?
#
loop_
_entity_poly.entity_id
_entity_poly.type
_entity_poly.pdbx_seq_one_letter_code
_entity_poly.pdbx_strand_id
1 'polypeptide(L)'
;MLRSNDKVKLSRSDLIKKIEEQQSQIADYENKLKDLIRAYKGLNAEKNALQTAIEVLGLQPEATTSVEKSRNDVQDEASGLGINAEEKVLSKEDQIETLKRSLEVLITEKNRLEAAFRSDRKALLAENEVLKERLAKAANETEAQAEKLETRLLELRSKIKLIEGDREKELSDHGSVLAAVQQQYAKECVNSGQLEKQITELHQKLRDKEEASKLLEADIVFLKEELSKTQNEVEFWKKRAEKTPAIQMLESELQDVKESSKNEITELKRKLMEIMNNERENRLHELEQRLQEMSVEIGSFNRIRVDLQHKVDQLEEKNRILEDENALFKTSKSVKETDNESISFESLEQNFIKNAQKLRDIKQTINFYGTPKLLGLEESSREQKRHYEILKNEFEKYKLKTQAVLKSKSVNIDCLEDTELSRTLSLLPVSECSFCAAAEGDLRHMRAVVASLHDKLHSLEIDHANAKNDYEEKTTQLQLKIIEMEAAQENSASDLRNQMHQRVAEMESEMQKQRIRALDILAEKENELEITKAILASVRNQPNGDPVDPPQGTPLQLVKHQKNRPCNVSENIVSIDERRSGEIRNVMDHSPSDVDSCSNAVDEHNLELLSTLPNNTQVLFVPGTTTAIETRNIFYEQQLIKREKQIIELRNAMHTAELNVRDIQQASLTKDLQHFEMVEKLKDEIRILEGKLKFLSVDSNMEYLRNIFVQLLHCDSSSRRKHILKAIGAVLKLSVTEMRAVDKHNL
;
A
#
# COMPACT_ATOMS: atom_id res chain seq x y z
N MET A 1 -30.78 69.94 43.16
CA MET A 1 -29.64 69.45 42.36
C MET A 1 -28.64 68.78 43.31
N LEU A 2 -28.89 67.52 43.65
CA LEU A 2 -27.90 66.66 44.28
C LEU A 2 -26.94 66.21 43.17
N ARG A 3 -25.67 66.58 43.22
CA ARG A 3 -24.66 65.80 42.50
C ARG A 3 -23.30 65.91 43.18
N SER A 4 -22.90 64.75 43.69
CA SER A 4 -21.53 64.28 43.76
C SER A 4 -20.63 64.94 44.80
N ASN A 5 -20.75 64.40 46.01
CA ASN A 5 -19.66 64.19 46.96
C ASN A 5 -18.56 63.29 46.34
N ASP A 6 -18.05 63.61 45.15
CA ASP A 6 -16.81 63.05 44.61
C ASP A 6 -15.63 63.78 45.25
N LYS A 7 -15.63 63.80 46.59
CA LYS A 7 -14.38 63.88 47.34
C LYS A 7 -13.69 62.55 47.08
N VAL A 8 -13.13 62.43 45.87
CA VAL A 8 -12.03 61.53 45.55
C VAL A 8 -11.10 61.69 46.73
N LYS A 9 -11.01 60.64 47.54
CA LYS A 9 -10.06 60.57 48.65
C LYS A 9 -8.70 60.65 47.99
N LEU A 10 -8.23 61.87 47.70
CA LEU A 10 -6.85 62.12 47.33
C LEU A 10 -6.06 61.41 48.41
N SER A 11 -5.22 60.47 47.98
CA SER A 11 -4.46 59.69 48.93
C SER A 11 -3.70 60.67 49.82
N ARG A 12 -3.54 60.34 51.10
CA ARG A 12 -2.74 61.16 52.02
C ARG A 12 -1.37 61.49 51.38
N SER A 13 -0.82 60.59 50.57
CA SER A 13 0.39 60.79 49.79
C SER A 13 0.28 61.85 48.70
N ASP A 14 -0.78 61.86 47.88
CA ASP A 14 -0.97 62.87 46.83
C ASP A 14 -1.19 64.27 47.43
N LEU A 15 -1.85 64.32 48.59
CA LEU A 15 -2.05 65.56 49.31
C LEU A 15 -0.73 66.10 49.88
N ILE A 16 0.12 65.22 50.43
CA ILE A 16 1.47 65.59 50.88
C ILE A 16 2.31 66.07 49.70
N LYS A 17 2.34 65.34 48.57
CA LYS A 17 3.06 65.77 47.36
C LYS A 17 2.62 67.15 46.87
N LYS A 18 1.31 67.42 46.85
CA LYS A 18 0.79 68.75 46.50
C LYS A 18 1.22 69.83 47.48
N ILE A 19 1.24 69.52 48.79
CA ILE A 19 1.72 70.47 49.80
C ILE A 19 3.21 70.76 49.60
N GLU A 20 4.01 69.74 49.31
CA GLU A 20 5.44 69.88 49.01
C GLU A 20 5.67 70.69 47.73
N GLU A 21 4.95 70.42 46.65
CA GLU A 21 4.96 71.23 45.42
C GLU A 21 4.57 72.68 45.69
N GLN A 22 3.51 72.89 46.47
CA GLN A 22 3.06 74.23 46.86
C GLN A 22 4.11 74.96 47.71
N GLN A 23 4.74 74.29 48.67
CA GLN A 23 5.82 74.86 49.48
C GLN A 23 7.03 75.23 48.63
N SER A 24 7.44 74.37 47.70
CA SER A 24 8.51 74.65 46.75
C SER A 24 8.17 75.87 45.89
N GLN A 25 6.94 75.93 45.37
CA GLN A 25 6.49 77.03 44.53
C GLN A 25 6.40 78.35 45.31
N ILE A 26 5.96 78.32 46.58
CA ILE A 26 5.97 79.49 47.46
C ILE A 26 7.40 79.96 47.71
N ALA A 27 8.34 79.04 48.01
CA ALA A 27 9.75 79.39 48.21
C ALA A 27 10.35 80.05 46.96
N ASP A 28 10.01 79.57 45.76
CA ASP A 28 10.42 80.18 44.50
C ASP A 28 9.83 81.59 44.34
N TYR A 29 8.55 81.78 44.66
CA TYR A 29 7.93 83.11 44.61
C TYR A 29 8.52 84.08 45.64
N GLU A 30 8.84 83.63 46.86
CA GLU A 30 9.51 84.43 47.87
C GLU A 30 10.90 84.88 47.42
N ASN A 31 11.67 83.99 46.80
CA ASN A 31 12.98 84.32 46.26
C ASN A 31 12.88 85.34 45.11
N LYS A 32 11.96 85.11 44.15
CA LYS A 32 11.69 86.06 43.07
C LYS A 32 11.26 87.44 43.60
N LEU A 33 10.45 87.47 44.66
CA LEU A 33 10.02 88.72 45.29
C LEU A 33 11.19 89.46 45.96
N LYS A 34 12.07 88.74 46.68
CA LYS A 34 13.29 89.32 47.28
C LYS A 34 14.20 89.93 46.21
N ASP A 35 14.35 89.25 45.08
CA ASP A 35 15.12 89.75 43.94
C ASP A 35 14.51 91.00 43.31
N LEU A 36 13.18 91.01 43.14
CA LEU A 36 12.45 92.18 42.65
C LEU A 36 12.60 93.40 43.58
N ILE A 37 12.46 93.19 44.89
CA ILE A 37 12.66 94.26 45.90
C ILE A 37 14.08 94.80 45.82
N ARG A 38 15.08 93.92 45.68
CA ARG A 38 16.48 94.33 45.53
C ARG A 38 16.72 95.12 44.25
N ALA A 39 16.13 94.71 43.13
CA ALA A 39 16.20 95.45 41.86
C ALA A 39 15.54 96.83 41.98
N TYR A 40 14.36 96.92 42.60
CA TYR A 40 13.66 98.17 42.83
C TYR A 40 14.45 99.13 43.72
N LYS A 41 15.07 98.63 44.80
CA LYS A 41 15.94 99.44 45.67
C LYS A 41 17.14 100.01 44.91
N GLY A 42 17.77 99.21 44.04
CA GLY A 42 18.86 99.66 43.17
C GLY A 42 18.42 100.75 42.19
N LEU A 43 17.29 100.53 41.49
CA LEU A 43 16.72 101.52 40.58
C LEU A 43 16.33 102.82 41.29
N ASN A 44 15.82 102.73 42.51
CA ASN A 44 15.49 103.89 43.33
C ASN A 44 16.74 104.66 43.77
N ALA A 45 17.84 103.96 44.07
CA ALA A 45 19.13 104.59 44.37
C ALA A 45 19.69 105.33 43.15
N GLU A 46 19.60 104.74 41.95
CA GLU A 46 19.95 105.37 40.68
C GLU A 46 19.09 106.61 40.41
N LYS A 47 17.76 106.51 40.56
CA LYS A 47 16.85 107.65 40.39
C LYS A 47 17.20 108.80 41.34
N ASN A 48 17.44 108.49 42.61
CA ASN A 48 17.78 109.50 43.60
C ASN A 48 19.14 110.15 43.30
N ALA A 49 20.16 109.36 42.95
CA ALA A 49 21.47 109.88 42.56
C ALA A 49 21.39 110.77 41.31
N LEU A 50 20.60 110.37 40.30
CA LEU A 50 20.37 111.16 39.10
C LEU A 50 19.63 112.47 39.40
N GLN A 51 18.60 112.42 40.25
CA GLN A 51 17.85 113.60 40.67
C GLN A 51 18.76 114.60 41.39
N THR A 52 19.60 114.12 42.33
CA THR A 52 20.59 114.96 43.01
C THR A 52 21.62 115.54 42.04
N ALA A 53 22.09 114.76 41.06
CA ALA A 53 23.00 115.27 40.02
C ALA A 53 22.35 116.34 39.13
N ILE A 54 21.07 116.16 38.75
CA ILE A 54 20.30 117.14 37.99
C ILE A 54 20.07 118.42 38.80
N GLU A 55 19.72 118.31 40.07
CA GLU A 55 19.54 119.47 40.94
C GLU A 55 20.85 120.27 41.09
N VAL A 56 21.98 119.60 41.30
CA VAL A 56 23.30 120.28 41.39
C VAL A 56 23.72 120.91 40.07
N LEU A 57 23.45 120.26 38.92
CA LEU A 57 23.73 120.82 37.59
C LEU A 57 22.77 121.94 37.19
N GLY A 58 21.49 121.83 37.57
CA GLY A 58 20.49 122.87 37.33
C GLY A 58 20.70 124.12 38.20
N LEU A 59 21.38 123.96 39.34
CA LEU A 59 21.84 125.07 40.18
C LEU A 59 23.12 125.75 39.66
N GLN A 60 23.72 125.31 38.54
CA GLN A 60 24.72 126.12 37.84
C GLN A 60 24.02 127.29 37.13
N PRO A 61 24.20 128.53 37.59
CA PRO A 61 23.72 129.70 36.88
C PRO A 61 24.57 129.83 35.62
N GLU A 62 23.93 129.88 34.46
CA GLU A 62 24.53 130.38 33.23
C GLU A 62 25.01 131.82 33.46
N ALA A 63 26.27 131.95 33.90
CA ALA A 63 26.96 133.21 33.86
C ALA A 63 27.27 133.52 32.38
N THR A 64 26.44 134.41 31.83
CA THR A 64 26.79 135.41 30.81
C THR A 64 26.96 134.92 29.38
N THR A 65 25.90 135.02 28.56
CA THR A 65 25.67 136.17 27.65
C THR A 65 24.86 135.78 26.41
N SER A 66 23.74 136.49 26.27
CA SER A 66 23.15 136.93 24.99
C SER A 66 22.25 135.96 24.22
N VAL A 67 20.98 136.37 24.13
CA VAL A 67 20.16 136.54 22.90
C VAL A 67 18.72 136.00 23.09
N GLU A 68 17.83 136.98 23.31
CA GLU A 68 16.45 137.11 22.79
C GLU A 68 15.33 136.19 23.33
N LYS A 69 14.46 136.75 24.18
CA LYS A 69 13.15 137.35 23.80
C LYS A 69 12.19 136.37 23.14
N SER A 70 11.16 135.95 23.89
CA SER A 70 9.78 136.43 23.66
C SER A 70 8.74 135.65 24.47
N ARG A 71 7.81 136.44 25.04
CA ARG A 71 6.36 136.17 25.14
C ARG A 71 5.85 135.16 26.20
N ASN A 72 5.24 135.73 27.24
CA ASN A 72 3.77 135.73 27.50
C ASN A 72 3.33 135.27 28.91
N ASP A 73 2.34 136.02 29.40
CA ASP A 73 1.28 135.71 30.39
C ASP A 73 1.69 135.65 31.88
N VAL A 74 1.33 136.58 32.78
CA VAL A 74 0.04 137.20 33.24
C VAL A 74 -0.43 136.60 34.59
N GLN A 75 -0.66 137.52 35.54
CA GLN A 75 -1.39 137.44 36.83
C GLN A 75 -0.68 136.78 38.03
N ASP A 76 -0.20 137.58 38.99
CA ASP A 76 -0.92 138.25 40.11
C ASP A 76 -1.48 137.27 41.15
N GLU A 77 -0.73 137.05 42.22
CA GLU A 77 -1.23 137.04 43.60
C GLU A 77 -0.05 137.29 44.56
N ALA A 78 -0.29 138.15 45.53
CA ALA A 78 0.71 138.85 46.32
C ALA A 78 0.71 138.36 47.77
N SER A 79 1.80 137.73 48.19
CA SER A 79 2.29 137.69 49.60
C SER A 79 3.65 136.98 49.59
N GLY A 80 4.76 137.56 50.03
CA GLY A 80 4.92 138.62 51.01
C GLY A 80 5.60 138.15 52.31
N LEU A 81 6.36 137.05 52.29
CA LEU A 81 7.43 136.73 53.24
C LEU A 81 8.54 136.08 52.39
N GLY A 82 9.70 136.68 52.19
CA GLY A 82 10.46 137.40 53.19
C GLY A 82 11.65 136.54 53.58
N ILE A 83 12.59 136.44 52.63
CA ILE A 83 14.02 136.41 52.88
C ILE A 83 14.61 135.04 53.26
N ASN A 84 15.48 134.60 52.35
CA ASN A 84 16.55 133.65 52.54
C ASN A 84 16.11 132.20 52.71
N ALA A 85 15.64 131.64 51.59
CA ALA A 85 16.43 130.55 51.03
C ALA A 85 17.89 131.02 51.05
N GLU A 86 18.63 130.64 52.11
CA GLU A 86 20.07 130.54 52.01
C GLU A 86 20.28 129.51 50.91
N GLU A 87 20.29 130.05 49.70
CA GLU A 87 21.20 129.80 48.60
C GLU A 87 22.60 129.67 49.21
N LYS A 88 22.79 128.60 50.01
CA LYS A 88 24.06 127.93 50.13
C LYS A 88 24.28 127.45 48.72
N VAL A 89 24.84 128.36 47.93
CA VAL A 89 25.88 128.09 46.96
C VAL A 89 26.75 127.06 47.65
N LEU A 90 26.41 125.79 47.47
CA LEU A 90 27.28 124.68 47.77
C LEU A 90 28.61 125.12 47.17
N SER A 91 29.66 125.13 47.99
CA SER A 91 30.98 125.46 47.47
C SER A 91 31.20 124.62 46.21
N LYS A 92 31.89 125.14 45.19
CA LYS A 92 32.12 124.35 43.97
C LYS A 92 32.66 122.95 44.31
N GLU A 93 33.46 122.85 45.36
CA GLU A 93 33.88 121.60 46.00
C GLU A 93 32.71 120.69 46.45
N ASP A 94 31.73 121.20 47.19
CA ASP A 94 30.58 120.42 47.67
C ASP A 94 29.66 119.98 46.53
N GLN A 95 29.47 120.83 45.51
CA GLN A 95 28.74 120.46 44.28
C GLN A 95 29.48 119.34 43.54
N ILE A 96 30.79 119.50 43.34
CA ILE A 96 31.65 118.49 42.71
C ILE A 96 31.63 117.20 43.52
N GLU A 97 31.67 117.25 44.85
CA GLU A 97 31.67 116.05 45.68
C GLU A 97 30.30 115.35 45.67
N THR A 98 29.21 116.10 45.65
CA THR A 98 27.86 115.55 45.49
C THR A 98 27.67 114.90 44.12
N LEU A 99 28.17 115.54 43.06
CA LEU A 99 28.23 114.97 41.71
C LEU A 99 29.11 113.71 41.65
N LYS A 100 30.27 113.70 42.31
CA LYS A 100 31.16 112.53 42.41
C LYS A 100 30.45 111.36 43.11
N ARG A 101 29.82 111.59 44.26
CA ARG A 101 29.05 110.55 44.98
C ARG A 101 27.89 110.02 44.14
N SER A 102 27.15 110.91 43.47
CA SER A 102 26.04 110.51 42.59
C SER A 102 26.53 109.68 41.40
N LEU A 103 27.62 110.11 40.77
CA LEU A 103 28.28 109.37 39.69
C LEU A 103 28.80 108.01 40.17
N GLU A 104 29.35 107.92 41.38
CA GLU A 104 29.80 106.67 41.97
C GLU A 104 28.64 105.69 42.21
N VAL A 105 27.49 106.18 42.71
CA VAL A 105 26.26 105.37 42.84
C VAL A 105 25.78 104.89 41.47
N LEU A 106 25.76 105.77 40.46
CA LEU A 106 25.38 105.39 39.10
C LEU A 106 26.35 104.35 38.50
N ILE A 107 27.66 104.49 38.71
CA ILE A 107 28.67 103.55 38.25
C ILE A 107 28.51 102.19 38.94
N THR A 108 28.31 102.17 40.26
CA THR A 108 28.16 100.92 41.03
C THR A 108 26.88 100.18 40.66
N GLU A 109 25.75 100.86 40.53
CA GLU A 109 24.48 100.25 40.08
C GLU A 109 24.54 99.82 38.61
N LYS A 110 25.15 100.61 37.72
CA LYS A 110 25.41 100.21 36.31
C LYS A 110 26.26 98.94 36.24
N ASN A 111 27.37 98.89 36.98
CA ASN A 111 28.24 97.71 37.03
C ASN A 111 27.50 96.49 37.58
N ARG A 112 26.67 96.67 38.62
CA ARG A 112 25.83 95.60 39.19
C ARG A 112 24.83 95.08 38.16
N LEU A 113 24.14 95.97 37.45
CA LEU A 113 23.18 95.61 36.41
C LEU A 113 23.86 94.92 35.24
N GLU A 114 25.01 95.43 34.77
CA GLU A 114 25.80 94.80 33.70
C GLU A 114 26.33 93.42 34.11
N ALA A 115 26.77 93.25 35.37
CA ALA A 115 27.17 91.95 35.89
C ALA A 115 26.00 90.97 35.94
N ALA A 116 24.82 91.41 36.40
CA ALA A 116 23.60 90.61 36.38
C ALA A 116 23.23 90.21 34.95
N PHE A 117 23.22 91.16 34.00
CA PHE A 117 22.95 90.90 32.58
C PHE A 117 23.95 89.91 31.96
N ARG A 118 25.24 90.02 32.27
CA ARG A 118 26.26 89.07 31.79
C ARG A 118 26.05 87.68 32.36
N SER A 119 25.69 87.59 33.64
CA SER A 119 25.40 86.30 34.29
C SER A 119 24.16 85.64 33.72
N ASP A 120 23.09 86.41 33.49
CA ASP A 120 21.83 85.93 32.91
C ASP A 120 22.03 85.47 31.45
N ARG A 121 22.72 86.28 30.63
CA ARG A 121 23.09 85.88 29.26
C ARG A 121 23.90 84.58 29.26
N LYS A 122 24.83 84.40 30.20
CA LYS A 122 25.61 83.16 30.33
C LYS A 122 24.74 81.98 30.76
N ALA A 123 23.82 82.19 31.70
CA ALA A 123 22.88 81.17 32.16
C ALA A 123 21.94 80.74 31.03
N LEU A 124 21.34 81.69 30.30
CA LEU A 124 20.46 81.42 29.16
C LEU A 124 21.20 80.68 28.02
N LEU A 125 22.46 81.04 27.74
CA LEU A 125 23.27 80.28 26.78
C LEU A 125 23.55 78.86 27.25
N ALA A 126 23.88 78.66 28.53
CA ALA A 126 24.10 77.33 29.09
C ALA A 126 22.83 76.48 29.06
N GLU A 127 21.67 77.05 29.41
CA GLU A 127 20.37 76.39 29.31
C GLU A 127 20.04 76.03 27.85
N ASN A 128 20.30 76.93 26.90
CA ASN A 128 20.07 76.67 25.49
C ASN A 128 20.94 75.50 24.97
N GLU A 129 22.21 75.42 25.38
CA GLU A 129 23.08 74.30 25.04
C GLU A 129 22.61 72.99 25.69
N VAL A 130 22.18 73.01 26.95
CA VAL A 130 21.59 71.83 27.62
C VAL A 130 20.30 71.38 26.91
N LEU A 131 19.43 72.32 26.51
CA LEU A 131 18.20 72.01 25.79
C LEU A 131 18.48 71.44 24.40
N LYS A 132 19.46 71.97 23.67
CA LYS A 132 19.90 71.41 22.38
C LYS A 132 20.47 70.01 22.54
N GLU A 133 21.32 69.78 23.53
CA GLU A 133 21.90 68.46 23.79
C GLU A 133 20.79 67.47 24.17
N ARG A 134 19.82 67.88 24.99
CA ARG A 134 18.67 67.05 25.34
C ARG A 134 17.79 66.75 24.11
N LEU A 135 17.57 67.73 23.24
CA LEU A 135 16.81 67.55 22.00
C LEU A 135 17.53 66.60 21.04
N ALA A 136 18.85 66.74 20.89
CA ALA A 136 19.68 65.86 20.08
C ALA A 136 19.69 64.42 20.62
N LYS A 137 19.82 64.24 21.95
CA LYS A 137 19.71 62.92 22.59
C LYS A 137 18.35 62.29 22.36
N ALA A 138 17.26 63.04 22.56
CA ALA A 138 15.91 62.56 22.31
C ALA A 138 15.70 62.19 20.83
N ALA A 139 16.22 62.99 19.89
CA ALA A 139 16.15 62.71 18.45
C ALA A 139 16.88 61.40 18.10
N ASN A 140 18.13 61.24 18.56
CA ASN A 140 18.91 60.02 18.34
C ASN A 140 18.26 58.78 18.96
N GLU A 141 17.67 58.91 20.15
CA GLU A 141 16.91 57.82 20.79
C GLU A 141 15.67 57.44 19.98
N THR A 142 14.94 58.42 19.45
CA THR A 142 13.77 58.15 18.59
C THR A 142 14.16 57.53 17.25
N GLU A 143 15.28 57.96 16.65
CA GLU A 143 15.82 57.39 15.41
C GLU A 143 16.28 55.94 15.63
N ALA A 144 17.04 55.66 16.70
CA ALA A 144 17.45 54.31 17.05
C ALA A 144 16.25 53.37 17.33
N GLN A 145 15.18 53.89 17.94
CA GLN A 145 13.94 53.13 18.11
C GLN A 145 13.24 52.86 16.77
N ALA A 146 13.23 53.85 15.86
CA ALA A 146 12.68 53.67 14.51
C ALA A 146 13.44 52.61 13.71
N GLU A 147 14.78 52.65 13.72
CA GLU A 147 15.62 51.63 13.06
C GLU A 147 15.41 50.23 13.66
N LYS A 148 15.29 50.12 14.99
CA LYS A 148 15.00 48.85 15.67
C LYS A 148 13.63 48.30 15.27
N LEU A 149 12.63 49.15 15.10
CA LEU A 149 11.31 48.74 14.63
C LEU A 149 11.34 48.36 13.15
N GLU A 150 12.09 49.07 12.31
CA GLU A 150 12.24 48.77 10.90
C GLU A 150 12.94 47.42 10.67
N THR A 151 14.02 47.14 11.40
CA THR A 151 14.70 45.84 11.36
C THR A 151 13.78 44.70 11.79
N ARG A 152 13.00 44.90 12.87
CA ARG A 152 12.00 43.90 13.29
C ARG A 152 10.89 43.70 12.27
N LEU A 153 10.42 44.76 11.61
CA LEU A 153 9.44 44.66 10.54
C LEU A 153 10.03 43.91 9.33
N LEU A 154 11.31 44.09 9.01
CA LEU A 154 11.98 43.34 7.94
C LEU A 154 12.07 41.85 8.26
N GLU A 155 12.43 41.49 9.50
CA GLU A 155 12.43 40.09 9.98
C GLU A 155 11.04 39.45 9.94
N LEU A 156 9.99 40.19 10.34
CA LEU A 156 8.63 39.68 10.28
C LEU A 156 8.16 39.50 8.83
N ARG A 157 8.49 40.46 7.95
CA ARG A 157 8.20 40.33 6.50
C ARG A 157 8.90 39.11 5.89
N SER A 158 10.16 38.84 6.23
CA SER A 158 10.86 37.67 5.70
C SER A 158 10.29 36.35 6.24
N LYS A 159 9.91 36.30 7.53
CA LYS A 159 9.20 35.15 8.11
C LYS A 159 7.84 34.90 7.46
N ILE A 160 7.06 35.95 7.23
CA ILE A 160 5.76 35.85 6.54
C ILE A 160 5.97 35.29 5.13
N LYS A 161 6.94 35.80 4.38
CA LYS A 161 7.25 35.30 3.03
C LYS A 161 7.64 33.82 3.00
N LEU A 162 8.38 33.35 4.00
CA LEU A 162 8.73 31.94 4.15
C LEU A 162 7.49 31.08 4.40
N ILE A 163 6.64 31.50 5.37
CA ILE A 163 5.38 30.81 5.70
C ILE A 163 4.43 30.75 4.49
N GLU A 164 4.35 31.84 3.71
CA GLU A 164 3.55 31.86 2.49
C GLU A 164 4.06 30.86 1.44
N GLY A 165 5.38 30.78 1.24
CA GLY A 165 5.99 29.82 0.33
C GLY A 165 5.82 28.36 0.78
N ASP A 166 5.96 28.09 2.08
CA ASP A 166 5.72 26.76 2.65
C ASP A 166 4.25 26.37 2.48
N ARG A 167 3.31 27.30 2.75
CA ARG A 167 1.87 27.06 2.56
C ARG A 167 1.50 26.83 1.09
N GLU A 168 2.12 27.55 0.16
CA GLU A 168 1.92 27.32 -1.28
C GLU A 168 2.43 25.94 -1.70
N LYS A 169 3.60 25.52 -1.19
CA LYS A 169 4.14 24.19 -1.42
C LYS A 169 3.24 23.09 -0.86
N GLU A 170 2.75 23.24 0.37
CA GLU A 170 1.78 22.32 0.99
C GLU A 170 0.50 22.22 0.15
N LEU A 171 -0.05 23.33 -0.33
CA LEU A 171 -1.23 23.33 -1.21
C LEU A 171 -0.95 22.63 -2.54
N SER A 172 0.23 22.81 -3.12
CA SER A 172 0.66 22.11 -4.33
C SER A 172 0.79 20.60 -4.11
N ASP A 173 1.39 20.19 -3.00
CA ASP A 173 1.56 18.78 -2.63
C ASP A 173 0.20 18.13 -2.36
N HIS A 174 -0.69 18.80 -1.62
CA HIS A 174 -2.08 18.37 -1.42
C HIS A 174 -2.86 18.25 -2.73
N GLY A 175 -2.70 19.20 -3.65
CA GLY A 175 -3.29 19.14 -4.98
C GLY A 175 -2.82 17.93 -5.78
N SER A 176 -1.52 17.61 -5.70
CA SER A 176 -0.93 16.45 -6.36
C SER A 176 -1.43 15.11 -5.78
N VAL A 177 -1.53 15.03 -4.45
CA VAL A 177 -2.09 13.85 -3.76
C VAL A 177 -3.57 13.66 -4.11
N LEU A 178 -4.38 14.72 -4.11
CA LEU A 178 -5.79 14.66 -4.49
C LEU A 178 -5.96 14.19 -5.94
N ALA A 179 -5.15 14.70 -6.87
CA ALA A 179 -5.16 14.24 -8.26
C ALA A 179 -4.81 12.74 -8.38
N ALA A 180 -3.81 12.28 -7.63
CA ALA A 180 -3.43 10.87 -7.59
C ALA A 180 -4.56 9.98 -7.01
N VAL A 181 -5.18 10.41 -5.91
CA VAL A 181 -6.32 9.71 -5.29
C VAL A 181 -7.52 9.64 -6.22
N GLN A 182 -7.88 10.74 -6.89
CA GLN A 182 -8.96 10.77 -7.88
C GLN A 182 -8.66 9.85 -9.07
N GLN A 183 -7.42 9.82 -9.56
CA GLN A 183 -7.02 8.92 -10.62
C GLN A 183 -7.10 7.44 -10.19
N GLN A 184 -6.70 7.14 -8.95
CA GLN A 184 -6.79 5.78 -8.40
C GLN A 184 -8.24 5.35 -8.22
N TYR A 185 -9.10 6.22 -7.69
CA TYR A 185 -10.54 5.98 -7.58
C TYR A 185 -11.19 5.71 -8.95
N ALA A 186 -10.82 6.49 -9.98
CA ALA A 186 -11.32 6.25 -11.33
C ALA A 186 -10.88 4.88 -11.88
N LYS A 187 -9.62 4.48 -11.65
CA LYS A 187 -9.12 3.14 -12.02
C LYS A 187 -9.85 2.03 -11.27
N GLU A 188 -10.11 2.23 -9.99
CA GLU A 188 -10.80 1.27 -9.14
C GLU A 188 -12.26 1.10 -9.54
N CYS A 189 -12.98 2.17 -9.88
CA CYS A 189 -14.34 2.10 -10.44
C CYS A 189 -14.37 1.29 -11.74
N VAL A 190 -13.39 1.48 -12.63
CA VAL A 190 -13.30 0.69 -13.88
C VAL A 190 -13.03 -0.78 -13.56
N ASN A 191 -12.11 -1.08 -12.64
CA ASN A 191 -11.78 -2.44 -12.24
C ASN A 191 -12.96 -3.14 -11.54
N SER A 192 -13.62 -2.45 -10.61
CA SER A 192 -14.84 -2.92 -9.93
C SER A 192 -15.94 -3.23 -10.95
N GLY A 193 -16.18 -2.34 -11.93
CA GLY A 193 -17.13 -2.59 -13.01
C GLY A 193 -16.75 -3.78 -13.92
N GLN A 194 -15.46 -4.07 -14.10
CA GLN A 194 -15.01 -5.27 -14.83
C GLN A 194 -15.24 -6.56 -14.03
N LEU A 195 -14.94 -6.54 -12.73
CA LEU A 195 -15.19 -7.67 -11.84
C LEU A 195 -16.70 -7.96 -11.71
N GLU A 196 -17.54 -6.92 -11.62
CA GLU A 196 -18.99 -7.08 -11.62
C GLU A 196 -19.52 -7.72 -12.91
N LYS A 197 -18.97 -7.32 -14.07
CA LYS A 197 -19.29 -7.98 -15.36
C LYS A 197 -18.87 -9.45 -15.38
N GLN A 198 -17.67 -9.77 -14.89
CA GLN A 198 -17.22 -11.17 -14.80
C GLN A 198 -18.09 -11.99 -13.84
N ILE A 199 -18.47 -11.43 -12.69
CA ILE A 199 -19.35 -12.08 -11.72
C ILE A 199 -20.73 -12.34 -12.34
N THR A 200 -21.30 -11.36 -13.05
CA THR A 200 -22.60 -11.54 -13.71
C THR A 200 -22.53 -12.57 -14.85
N GLU A 201 -21.46 -12.59 -15.64
CA GLU A 201 -21.22 -13.62 -16.66
C GLU A 201 -21.08 -15.02 -16.04
N LEU A 202 -20.38 -15.15 -14.92
CA LEU A 202 -20.23 -16.44 -14.21
C LEU A 202 -21.56 -16.89 -13.60
N HIS A 203 -22.32 -15.99 -12.99
CA HIS A 203 -23.66 -16.30 -12.49
C HIS A 203 -24.60 -16.72 -13.62
N GLN A 204 -24.52 -16.10 -14.80
CA GLN A 204 -25.30 -16.52 -15.96
C GLN A 204 -24.90 -17.92 -16.44
N LYS A 205 -23.59 -18.18 -16.59
CA LYS A 205 -23.10 -19.53 -16.95
C LYS A 205 -23.51 -20.58 -15.93
N LEU A 206 -23.50 -20.24 -14.65
CA LEU A 206 -23.95 -21.15 -13.58
C LEU A 206 -25.45 -21.48 -13.73
N ARG A 207 -26.28 -20.47 -13.99
CA ARG A 207 -27.72 -20.64 -14.26
C ARG A 207 -27.98 -21.54 -15.46
N ASP A 208 -27.29 -21.30 -16.58
CA ASP A 208 -27.43 -22.12 -17.79
C ASP A 208 -27.04 -23.58 -17.53
N LYS A 209 -25.99 -23.82 -16.70
CA LYS A 209 -25.57 -25.16 -16.31
C LYS A 209 -26.54 -25.82 -15.34
N GLU A 210 -27.13 -25.07 -14.42
CA GLU A 210 -28.15 -25.58 -13.51
C GLU A 210 -29.42 -25.99 -14.27
N GLU A 211 -29.84 -25.19 -15.26
CA GLU A 211 -30.96 -25.53 -16.16
C GLU A 211 -30.65 -26.78 -17.00
N ALA A 212 -29.43 -26.90 -17.55
CA ALA A 212 -29.00 -28.10 -18.26
C ALA A 212 -28.96 -29.34 -17.35
N SER A 213 -28.52 -29.19 -16.09
CA SER A 213 -28.51 -30.27 -15.10
C SER A 213 -29.92 -30.73 -14.75
N LYS A 214 -30.87 -29.80 -14.59
CA LYS A 214 -32.28 -30.12 -14.33
C LYS A 214 -32.91 -30.89 -15.50
N LEU A 215 -32.58 -30.52 -16.74
CA LEU A 215 -33.06 -31.23 -17.93
C LEU A 215 -32.51 -32.67 -17.97
N LEU A 216 -31.21 -32.85 -17.73
CA LEU A 216 -30.60 -34.17 -17.69
C LEU A 216 -31.18 -35.03 -16.54
N GLU A 217 -31.44 -34.43 -15.38
CA GLU A 217 -32.05 -35.12 -14.25
C GLU A 217 -33.49 -35.56 -14.58
N ALA A 218 -34.27 -34.72 -15.25
CA ALA A 218 -35.60 -35.06 -15.74
C ALA A 218 -35.55 -36.22 -16.75
N ASP A 219 -34.61 -36.20 -17.70
CA ASP A 219 -34.42 -37.28 -18.67
C ASP A 219 -34.01 -38.60 -17.98
N ILE A 220 -33.16 -38.55 -16.96
CA ILE A 220 -32.78 -39.74 -16.17
C ILE A 220 -34.00 -40.32 -15.45
N VAL A 221 -34.84 -39.47 -14.83
CA VAL A 221 -36.06 -39.93 -14.15
C VAL A 221 -37.03 -40.55 -15.16
N PHE A 222 -37.24 -39.91 -16.30
CA PHE A 222 -38.08 -40.42 -17.38
C PHE A 222 -37.61 -41.78 -17.89
N LEU A 223 -36.31 -41.91 -18.22
CA LEU A 223 -35.72 -43.16 -18.68
C LEU A 223 -35.79 -44.26 -17.61
N LYS A 224 -35.62 -43.93 -16.32
CA LYS A 224 -35.80 -44.89 -15.22
C LYS A 224 -37.25 -45.36 -15.12
N GLU A 225 -38.21 -44.46 -15.32
CA GLU A 225 -39.62 -44.83 -15.31
C GLU A 225 -39.98 -45.71 -16.51
N GLU A 226 -39.50 -45.40 -17.71
CA GLU A 226 -39.67 -46.25 -18.90
C GLU A 226 -39.00 -47.62 -18.73
N LEU A 227 -37.79 -47.65 -18.16
CA LEU A 227 -37.09 -48.90 -17.86
C LEU A 227 -37.88 -49.72 -16.83
N SER A 228 -38.41 -49.08 -15.79
CA SER A 228 -39.24 -49.76 -14.79
C SER A 228 -40.55 -50.30 -15.39
N LYS A 229 -41.23 -49.52 -16.25
CA LYS A 229 -42.42 -49.97 -16.99
C LYS A 229 -42.10 -51.19 -17.86
N THR A 230 -41.05 -51.10 -18.66
CA THR A 230 -40.58 -52.21 -19.51
C THR A 230 -40.18 -53.43 -18.68
N GLN A 231 -39.48 -53.23 -17.56
CA GLN A 231 -39.09 -54.31 -16.65
C GLN A 231 -40.32 -54.99 -16.02
N ASN A 232 -41.32 -54.22 -15.61
CA ASN A 232 -42.58 -54.75 -15.08
C ASN A 232 -43.37 -55.52 -16.15
N GLU A 233 -43.40 -55.02 -17.38
CA GLU A 233 -44.00 -55.73 -18.52
C GLU A 233 -43.27 -57.06 -18.79
N VAL A 234 -41.93 -57.05 -18.81
CA VAL A 234 -41.12 -58.26 -18.97
C VAL A 234 -41.39 -59.26 -17.84
N GLU A 235 -41.39 -58.83 -16.59
CA GLU A 235 -41.70 -59.68 -15.43
C GLU A 235 -43.14 -60.22 -15.47
N PHE A 236 -44.09 -59.40 -15.92
CA PHE A 236 -45.48 -59.82 -16.10
C PHE A 236 -45.62 -60.90 -17.18
N TRP A 237 -45.02 -60.70 -18.36
CA TRP A 237 -45.02 -61.68 -19.43
C TRP A 237 -44.27 -62.95 -19.06
N LYS A 238 -43.18 -62.84 -18.30
CA LYS A 238 -42.45 -63.97 -17.73
C LYS A 238 -43.31 -64.79 -16.76
N LYS A 239 -43.94 -64.16 -15.76
CA LYS A 239 -44.83 -64.85 -14.81
C LYS A 239 -46.07 -65.45 -15.49
N ARG A 240 -46.60 -64.78 -16.52
CA ARG A 240 -47.71 -65.31 -17.32
C ARG A 240 -47.26 -66.52 -18.14
N ALA A 241 -46.05 -66.48 -18.69
CA ALA A 241 -45.46 -67.63 -19.38
C ALA A 241 -45.29 -68.81 -18.40
N GLU A 242 -44.67 -68.60 -17.24
CA GLU A 242 -44.46 -69.61 -16.20
C GLU A 242 -45.77 -70.22 -15.66
N LYS A 243 -46.90 -69.50 -15.65
CA LYS A 243 -48.20 -70.00 -15.16
C LYS A 243 -49.05 -70.69 -16.22
N THR A 244 -48.69 -70.57 -17.50
CA THR A 244 -49.47 -71.18 -18.57
C THR A 244 -49.22 -72.69 -18.51
N PRO A 245 -50.22 -73.57 -18.26
CA PRO A 245 -50.00 -75.00 -18.09
C PRO A 245 -49.32 -75.64 -19.31
N ALA A 246 -49.62 -75.13 -20.50
CA ALA A 246 -48.95 -75.54 -21.72
C ALA A 246 -47.45 -75.20 -21.71
N ILE A 247 -47.03 -74.06 -21.15
CA ILE A 247 -45.62 -73.69 -21.04
C ILE A 247 -44.94 -74.47 -19.91
N GLN A 248 -45.59 -74.71 -18.77
CA GLN A 248 -45.03 -75.59 -17.73
C GLN A 248 -44.86 -77.03 -18.22
N MET A 249 -45.83 -77.54 -18.96
CA MET A 249 -45.70 -78.82 -19.64
C MET A 249 -44.57 -78.77 -20.65
N LEU A 250 -44.48 -77.74 -21.47
CA LEU A 250 -43.37 -77.57 -22.41
C LEU A 250 -42.02 -77.41 -21.71
N GLU A 251 -41.92 -76.77 -20.55
CA GLU A 251 -40.70 -76.63 -19.75
C GLU A 251 -40.30 -77.96 -19.11
N SER A 252 -41.26 -78.70 -18.55
CA SER A 252 -41.03 -80.06 -18.04
C SER A 252 -40.64 -81.01 -19.16
N GLU A 253 -41.33 -80.94 -20.31
CA GLU A 253 -41.01 -81.70 -21.51
C GLU A 253 -39.65 -81.28 -22.09
N LEU A 254 -39.30 -80.00 -22.11
CA LEU A 254 -37.98 -79.53 -22.54
C LEU A 254 -36.89 -79.99 -21.58
N GLN A 255 -37.16 -79.96 -20.29
CA GLN A 255 -36.21 -80.42 -19.28
C GLN A 255 -36.03 -81.93 -19.37
N ASP A 256 -37.11 -82.70 -19.48
CA ASP A 256 -37.06 -84.16 -19.67
C ASP A 256 -36.41 -84.53 -20.99
N VAL A 257 -36.70 -83.82 -22.09
CA VAL A 257 -36.04 -84.02 -23.40
C VAL A 257 -34.58 -83.57 -23.36
N LYS A 258 -34.22 -82.51 -22.63
CA LYS A 258 -32.83 -82.08 -22.43
C LYS A 258 -32.06 -83.10 -21.61
N GLU A 259 -32.66 -83.64 -20.55
CA GLU A 259 -32.09 -84.69 -19.71
C GLU A 259 -31.95 -85.99 -20.52
N SER A 260 -33.01 -86.40 -21.25
CA SER A 260 -33.00 -87.59 -22.13
C SER A 260 -31.97 -87.45 -23.24
N SER A 261 -31.97 -86.34 -23.97
CA SER A 261 -30.98 -86.10 -25.04
C SER A 261 -29.56 -86.00 -24.51
N LYS A 262 -29.33 -85.38 -23.34
CA LYS A 262 -28.03 -85.39 -22.68
C LYS A 262 -27.60 -86.81 -22.34
N ASN A 263 -28.49 -87.62 -21.77
CA ASN A 263 -28.23 -89.01 -21.40
C ASN A 263 -27.98 -89.89 -22.64
N GLU A 264 -28.77 -89.73 -23.70
CA GLU A 264 -28.59 -90.40 -24.99
C GLU A 264 -27.28 -90.00 -25.66
N ILE A 265 -26.93 -88.71 -25.66
CA ILE A 265 -25.64 -88.24 -26.20
C ILE A 265 -24.49 -88.82 -25.39
N THR A 266 -24.60 -88.88 -24.04
CA THR A 266 -23.55 -89.51 -23.23
C THR A 266 -23.45 -91.01 -23.49
N GLU A 267 -24.57 -91.70 -23.69
CA GLU A 267 -24.63 -93.13 -23.97
C GLU A 267 -24.09 -93.45 -25.37
N LEU A 268 -24.42 -92.64 -26.38
CA LEU A 268 -23.87 -92.75 -27.73
C LEU A 268 -22.36 -92.44 -27.74
N LYS A 269 -21.91 -91.42 -27.00
CA LYS A 269 -20.48 -91.15 -26.83
C LYS A 269 -19.76 -92.31 -26.17
N ARG A 270 -20.37 -92.92 -25.14
CA ARG A 270 -19.84 -94.10 -24.45
C ARG A 270 -19.73 -95.29 -25.41
N LYS A 271 -20.80 -95.61 -26.14
CA LYS A 271 -20.81 -96.69 -27.15
C LYS A 271 -19.81 -96.44 -28.28
N LEU A 272 -19.71 -95.21 -28.77
CA LEU A 272 -18.76 -94.84 -29.81
C LEU A 272 -17.31 -94.98 -29.31
N MET A 273 -17.04 -94.58 -28.08
CA MET A 273 -15.73 -94.76 -27.44
C MET A 273 -15.41 -96.24 -27.22
N GLU A 274 -16.40 -97.05 -26.84
CA GLU A 274 -16.27 -98.50 -26.69
C GLU A 274 -15.98 -99.19 -28.04
N ILE A 275 -16.70 -98.83 -29.11
CA ILE A 275 -16.43 -99.33 -30.46
C ILE A 275 -15.03 -98.92 -30.94
N MET A 276 -14.64 -97.65 -30.78
CA MET A 276 -13.30 -97.18 -31.14
C MET A 276 -12.20 -97.91 -30.36
N ASN A 277 -12.42 -98.17 -29.07
CA ASN A 277 -11.47 -98.93 -28.26
C ASN A 277 -11.39 -100.38 -28.74
N ASN A 278 -12.52 -101.04 -29.00
CA ASN A 278 -12.56 -102.39 -29.55
C ASN A 278 -11.89 -102.48 -30.93
N GLU A 279 -12.10 -101.51 -31.83
CA GLU A 279 -11.41 -101.45 -33.13
C GLU A 279 -9.90 -101.25 -32.96
N ARG A 280 -9.50 -100.38 -32.03
CA ARG A 280 -8.08 -100.18 -31.69
C ARG A 280 -7.47 -101.43 -31.09
N GLU A 281 -8.17 -102.10 -30.18
CA GLU A 281 -7.74 -103.34 -29.54
C GLU A 281 -7.66 -104.48 -30.56
N ASN A 282 -8.67 -104.64 -31.43
CA ASN A 282 -8.64 -105.63 -32.51
C ASN A 282 -7.48 -105.38 -33.47
N ARG A 283 -7.22 -104.11 -33.84
CA ARG A 283 -6.07 -103.75 -34.66
C ARG A 283 -4.75 -104.00 -33.95
N LEU A 284 -4.65 -103.68 -32.66
CA LEU A 284 -3.49 -104.01 -31.84
C LEU A 284 -3.29 -105.52 -31.77
N HIS A 285 -4.37 -106.28 -31.60
CA HIS A 285 -4.33 -107.74 -31.55
C HIS A 285 -3.92 -108.35 -32.89
N GLU A 286 -4.42 -107.82 -34.02
CA GLU A 286 -4.00 -108.24 -35.36
C GLU A 286 -2.52 -107.91 -35.62
N LEU A 287 -2.06 -106.74 -35.17
CA LEU A 287 -0.64 -106.35 -35.23
C LEU A 287 0.23 -107.20 -34.32
N GLU A 288 -0.23 -107.52 -33.11
CA GLU A 288 0.45 -108.41 -32.16
C GLU A 288 0.52 -109.83 -32.70
N GLN A 289 -0.57 -110.35 -33.29
CA GLN A 289 -0.58 -111.66 -33.94
C GLN A 289 0.41 -111.70 -35.10
N ARG A 290 0.43 -110.67 -35.96
CA ARG A 290 1.36 -110.60 -37.08
C ARG A 290 2.82 -110.43 -36.63
N LEU A 291 3.05 -109.67 -35.56
CA LEU A 291 4.35 -109.59 -34.90
C LEU A 291 4.76 -110.93 -34.30
N GLN A 292 3.83 -111.69 -33.73
CA GLN A 292 4.08 -113.03 -33.20
C GLN A 292 4.41 -114.02 -34.33
N GLU A 293 3.66 -114.00 -35.43
CA GLU A 293 3.93 -114.82 -36.63
C GLU A 293 5.31 -114.50 -37.20
N MET A 294 5.64 -113.22 -37.43
CA MET A 294 6.97 -112.81 -37.89
C MET A 294 8.06 -113.17 -36.87
N SER A 295 7.81 -113.06 -35.56
CA SER A 295 8.78 -113.44 -34.53
C SER A 295 9.04 -114.95 -34.52
N VAL A 296 8.00 -115.77 -34.71
CA VAL A 296 8.14 -117.22 -34.87
C VAL A 296 8.90 -117.54 -36.17
N GLU A 297 8.60 -116.84 -37.26
CA GLU A 297 9.30 -117.00 -38.55
C GLU A 297 10.78 -116.62 -38.44
N ILE A 298 11.11 -115.48 -37.84
CA ILE A 298 12.48 -115.06 -37.51
C ILE A 298 13.16 -116.08 -36.59
N GLY A 299 12.43 -116.65 -35.63
CA GLY A 299 12.91 -117.75 -34.79
C GLY A 299 13.29 -118.98 -35.61
N SER A 300 12.48 -119.35 -36.60
CA SER A 300 12.78 -120.46 -37.52
C SER A 300 13.98 -120.16 -38.42
N PHE A 301 14.09 -118.95 -38.97
CA PHE A 301 15.25 -118.50 -39.74
C PHE A 301 16.53 -118.51 -38.91
N ASN A 302 16.47 -118.09 -37.64
CA ASN A 302 17.61 -118.14 -36.74
C ASN A 302 18.05 -119.57 -36.44
N ARG A 303 17.13 -120.51 -36.25
CA ARG A 303 17.48 -121.94 -36.07
C ARG A 303 18.17 -122.49 -37.31
N ILE A 304 17.63 -122.24 -38.50
CA ILE A 304 18.24 -122.67 -39.76
C ILE A 304 19.63 -122.06 -39.94
N ARG A 305 19.81 -120.78 -39.60
CA ARG A 305 21.11 -120.10 -39.66
C ARG A 305 22.13 -120.75 -38.72
N VAL A 306 21.73 -121.09 -37.48
CA VAL A 306 22.60 -121.76 -36.52
C VAL A 306 22.97 -123.17 -36.99
N ASP A 307 22.03 -123.93 -37.54
CA ASP A 307 22.30 -125.25 -38.12
C ASP A 307 23.27 -125.17 -39.31
N LEU A 308 23.09 -124.18 -40.20
CA LEU A 308 24.00 -123.91 -41.31
C LEU A 308 25.39 -123.51 -40.82
N GLN A 309 25.49 -122.64 -39.80
CA GLN A 309 26.77 -122.27 -39.20
C GLN A 309 27.47 -123.50 -38.61
N HIS A 310 26.76 -124.33 -37.84
CA HIS A 310 27.31 -125.59 -37.33
C HIS A 310 27.78 -126.52 -38.46
N LYS A 311 27.08 -126.54 -39.59
CA LYS A 311 27.48 -127.34 -40.75
C LYS A 311 28.75 -126.79 -41.41
N VAL A 312 28.87 -125.47 -41.50
CA VAL A 312 30.07 -124.79 -41.98
C VAL A 312 31.25 -125.10 -41.05
N ASP A 313 31.10 -124.94 -39.74
CA ASP A 313 32.16 -125.23 -38.76
C ASP A 313 32.62 -126.70 -38.83
N GLN A 314 31.69 -127.65 -39.02
CA GLN A 314 32.03 -129.06 -39.23
C GLN A 314 32.80 -129.33 -40.54
N LEU A 315 32.50 -128.59 -41.61
CA LEU A 315 33.19 -128.70 -42.88
C LEU A 315 34.57 -128.03 -42.82
N GLU A 316 34.69 -126.90 -42.12
CA GLU A 316 35.95 -126.23 -41.86
C GLU A 316 36.87 -127.12 -41.02
N GLU A 317 36.37 -127.75 -39.95
CA GLU A 317 37.15 -128.70 -39.16
C GLU A 317 37.58 -129.92 -39.99
N LYS A 318 36.70 -130.44 -40.86
CA LYS A 318 37.08 -131.52 -41.80
C LYS A 318 38.13 -131.08 -42.82
N ASN A 319 38.01 -129.89 -43.38
CA ASN A 319 39.01 -129.34 -44.28
C ASN A 319 40.34 -129.16 -43.56
N ARG A 320 40.32 -128.69 -42.31
CA ARG A 320 41.52 -128.55 -41.48
C ARG A 320 42.19 -129.90 -41.22
N ILE A 321 41.41 -130.94 -40.87
CA ILE A 321 41.93 -132.31 -40.73
C ILE A 321 42.55 -132.82 -42.03
N LEU A 322 41.88 -132.59 -43.18
CA LEU A 322 42.39 -132.96 -44.49
C LEU A 322 43.63 -132.14 -44.90
N GLU A 323 43.72 -130.88 -44.49
CA GLU A 323 44.90 -130.03 -44.68
C GLU A 323 46.09 -130.52 -43.85
N ASP A 324 45.86 -130.91 -42.59
CA ASP A 324 46.87 -131.52 -41.72
C ASP A 324 47.33 -132.88 -42.25
N GLU A 325 46.40 -133.74 -42.74
CA GLU A 325 46.76 -134.99 -43.43
C GLU A 325 47.58 -134.71 -44.69
N ASN A 326 47.17 -133.75 -45.54
CA ASN A 326 47.92 -133.38 -46.74
C ASN A 326 49.30 -132.79 -46.42
N ALA A 327 49.42 -132.04 -45.33
CA ALA A 327 50.71 -131.57 -44.83
C ALA A 327 51.58 -132.75 -44.38
N LEU A 328 51.01 -133.72 -43.65
CA LEU A 328 51.68 -134.96 -43.24
C LEU A 328 52.15 -135.78 -44.44
N PHE A 329 51.30 -135.89 -45.47
CA PHE A 329 51.62 -136.56 -46.72
C PHE A 329 52.73 -135.83 -47.46
N LYS A 330 52.75 -134.50 -47.52
CA LYS A 330 53.85 -133.72 -48.11
C LYS A 330 55.17 -133.93 -47.36
N THR A 331 55.16 -133.94 -46.02
CA THR A 331 56.36 -134.25 -45.23
C THR A 331 56.81 -135.71 -45.38
N SER A 332 55.87 -136.64 -45.58
CA SER A 332 56.20 -138.05 -45.86
C SER A 332 56.74 -138.24 -47.28
N LYS A 333 56.25 -137.46 -48.26
CA LYS A 333 56.72 -137.48 -49.65
C LYS A 333 58.14 -136.93 -49.80
N SER A 334 58.54 -135.95 -48.96
CA SER A 334 59.92 -135.44 -49.02
C SER A 334 60.97 -136.40 -48.45
N VAL A 335 60.58 -137.55 -47.86
CA VAL A 335 61.54 -138.53 -47.31
C VAL A 335 61.72 -139.77 -48.21
N LYS A 336 60.90 -139.96 -49.25
CA LYS A 336 61.05 -141.11 -50.17
C LYS A 336 60.62 -140.78 -51.61
N GLU A 337 61.40 -140.00 -52.33
CA GLU A 337 61.36 -139.97 -53.79
C GLU A 337 62.80 -140.06 -54.35
N THR A 338 63.40 -141.25 -54.20
CA THR A 338 64.28 -141.82 -55.23
C THR A 338 63.55 -143.03 -55.78
N ASP A 339 63.51 -143.16 -57.09
CA ASP A 339 63.05 -144.33 -57.84
C ASP A 339 61.54 -144.40 -58.14
N ASN A 340 61.17 -143.89 -59.32
CA ASN A 340 60.72 -144.71 -60.46
C ASN A 340 59.59 -144.09 -61.30
N GLU A 341 59.86 -144.07 -62.61
CA GLU A 341 58.92 -144.18 -63.74
C GLU A 341 57.89 -143.04 -63.88
N SER A 342 58.25 -141.87 -64.42
CA SER A 342 58.49 -141.65 -65.86
C SER A 342 57.53 -142.42 -66.79
N ILE A 343 56.22 -142.16 -66.67
CA ILE A 343 55.34 -142.10 -67.85
C ILE A 343 55.55 -140.71 -68.46
N SER A 344 56.11 -140.64 -69.67
CA SER A 344 56.61 -139.38 -70.22
C SER A 344 55.51 -138.31 -70.33
N PHE A 345 55.71 -137.22 -69.59
CA PHE A 345 54.91 -135.99 -69.62
C PHE A 345 54.73 -135.46 -71.05
N GLU A 346 55.74 -135.67 -71.90
CA GLU A 346 55.73 -135.35 -73.33
C GLU A 346 54.53 -135.99 -74.08
N SER A 347 54.15 -137.22 -73.73
CA SER A 347 53.03 -137.92 -74.41
C SER A 347 51.66 -137.35 -74.02
N LEU A 348 51.55 -136.79 -72.81
CA LEU A 348 50.33 -136.14 -72.34
C LEU A 348 50.24 -134.72 -72.93
N GLU A 349 51.38 -134.02 -73.00
CA GLU A 349 51.49 -132.70 -73.63
C GLU A 349 51.13 -132.75 -75.12
N GLN A 350 51.61 -133.76 -75.85
CA GLN A 350 51.23 -133.96 -77.26
C GLN A 350 49.73 -134.26 -77.46
N ASN A 351 49.09 -134.97 -76.52
CA ASN A 351 47.64 -135.17 -76.54
C ASN A 351 46.87 -133.88 -76.24
N PHE A 352 47.38 -133.06 -75.32
CA PHE A 352 46.78 -131.78 -74.98
C PHE A 352 46.92 -130.76 -76.12
N ILE A 353 48.09 -130.70 -76.77
CA ILE A 353 48.33 -129.86 -77.95
C ILE A 353 47.40 -130.27 -79.10
N LYS A 354 47.23 -131.58 -79.35
CA LYS A 354 46.27 -132.07 -80.35
C LYS A 354 44.82 -131.67 -80.05
N ASN A 355 44.38 -131.74 -78.79
CA ASN A 355 43.02 -131.34 -78.41
C ASN A 355 42.83 -129.82 -78.41
N ALA A 356 43.87 -129.06 -78.04
CA ALA A 356 43.86 -127.60 -78.12
C ALA A 356 43.82 -127.10 -79.58
N GLN A 357 44.48 -127.79 -80.51
CA GLN A 357 44.36 -127.52 -81.95
C GLN A 357 42.94 -127.79 -82.47
N LYS A 358 42.30 -128.90 -82.06
CA LYS A 358 40.90 -129.18 -82.43
C LYS A 358 39.93 -128.09 -81.98
N LEU A 359 40.15 -127.49 -80.80
CA LEU A 359 39.32 -126.39 -80.30
C LEU A 359 39.63 -125.05 -80.98
N ARG A 360 40.88 -124.84 -81.43
CA ARG A 360 41.27 -123.64 -82.20
C ARG A 360 40.66 -123.60 -83.60
N ASP A 361 40.42 -124.75 -84.22
CA ASP A 361 39.76 -124.83 -85.54
C ASP A 361 38.25 -124.56 -85.47
N ILE A 362 37.66 -124.53 -84.27
CA ILE A 362 36.25 -124.18 -84.03
C ILE A 362 36.18 -122.69 -83.67
N LYS A 363 36.14 -121.82 -84.69
CA LYS A 363 36.01 -120.34 -84.56
C LYS A 363 34.67 -119.90 -83.95
N GLN A 364 34.45 -120.08 -82.66
CA GLN A 364 33.30 -119.50 -81.96
C GLN A 364 33.74 -118.32 -81.09
N THR A 365 33.55 -117.12 -81.64
CA THR A 365 33.74 -115.83 -80.97
C THR A 365 32.78 -115.71 -79.78
N ILE A 366 33.23 -116.04 -78.57
CA ILE A 366 32.43 -115.85 -77.35
C ILE A 366 32.68 -114.42 -76.84
N ASN A 367 31.70 -113.56 -77.10
CA ASN A 367 31.64 -112.17 -76.67
C ASN A 367 31.31 -112.09 -75.16
N PHE A 368 32.23 -111.57 -74.35
CA PHE A 368 32.04 -111.39 -72.90
C PHE A 368 31.47 -110.01 -72.50
N TYR A 369 31.01 -109.19 -73.45
CA TYR A 369 30.36 -107.91 -73.14
C TYR A 369 28.85 -108.04 -73.25
N GLY A 370 28.19 -108.49 -72.17
CA GLY A 370 26.72 -108.51 -72.19
C GLY A 370 25.99 -109.12 -71.01
N THR A 371 26.39 -108.89 -69.75
CA THR A 371 25.45 -109.01 -68.61
C THR A 371 25.99 -108.37 -67.32
N PRO A 372 26.06 -107.03 -67.20
CA PRO A 372 26.15 -106.37 -65.90
C PRO A 372 24.74 -105.90 -65.49
N LYS A 373 23.81 -106.83 -65.23
CA LYS A 373 22.47 -106.53 -64.68
C LYS A 373 22.35 -106.89 -63.20
N LEU A 374 23.46 -107.00 -62.47
CA LEU A 374 23.42 -107.45 -61.07
C LEU A 374 23.78 -106.38 -60.01
N LEU A 375 24.22 -105.16 -60.35
CA LEU A 375 24.56 -104.14 -59.32
C LEU A 375 24.12 -102.72 -59.72
N GLY A 376 22.86 -102.37 -59.47
CA GLY A 376 22.27 -101.04 -59.73
C GLY A 376 22.63 -99.97 -58.71
N LEU A 377 23.92 -99.65 -58.55
CA LEU A 377 24.42 -98.67 -57.56
C LEU A 377 24.88 -97.32 -58.15
N GLU A 378 24.82 -97.11 -59.47
CA GLU A 378 25.33 -95.87 -60.08
C GLU A 378 24.31 -94.72 -60.14
N GLU A 379 23.01 -95.00 -60.09
CA GLU A 379 21.97 -94.00 -60.34
C GLU A 379 21.68 -93.13 -59.10
N SER A 380 21.72 -93.71 -57.89
CA SER A 380 21.48 -92.97 -56.64
C SER A 380 22.57 -91.91 -56.32
N SER A 381 23.81 -92.11 -56.79
CA SER A 381 24.92 -91.19 -56.49
C SER A 381 24.90 -89.91 -57.34
N ARG A 382 24.26 -89.91 -58.52
CA ARG A 382 24.24 -88.74 -59.41
C ARG A 382 23.18 -87.72 -58.98
N GLU A 383 21.99 -88.16 -58.59
CA GLU A 383 20.91 -87.28 -58.10
C GLU A 383 21.29 -86.54 -56.82
N GLN A 384 21.92 -87.22 -55.85
CA GLN A 384 22.35 -86.59 -54.59
C GLN A 384 23.39 -85.48 -54.82
N LYS A 385 24.30 -85.66 -55.79
CA LYS A 385 25.30 -84.65 -56.16
C LYS A 385 24.66 -83.40 -56.77
N ARG A 386 23.63 -83.58 -57.62
CA ARG A 386 22.88 -82.45 -58.21
C ARG A 386 22.16 -81.60 -57.16
N HIS A 387 21.55 -82.23 -56.15
CA HIS A 387 20.85 -81.50 -55.09
C HIS A 387 21.78 -80.61 -54.25
N TYR A 388 23.00 -81.07 -53.96
CA TYR A 388 23.98 -80.30 -53.21
C TYR A 388 24.50 -79.07 -53.98
N GLU A 389 24.73 -79.19 -55.28
CA GLU A 389 25.21 -78.08 -56.13
C GLU A 389 24.18 -76.95 -56.26
N ILE A 390 22.88 -77.28 -56.32
CA ILE A 390 21.80 -76.28 -56.38
C ILE A 390 21.75 -75.45 -55.09
N LEU A 391 21.79 -76.11 -53.93
CA LEU A 391 21.69 -75.44 -52.62
C LEU A 391 22.87 -74.48 -52.37
N LYS A 392 24.08 -74.85 -52.82
CA LYS A 392 25.29 -74.00 -52.70
C LYS A 392 25.17 -72.70 -53.51
N ASN A 393 24.56 -72.76 -54.69
CA ASN A 393 24.40 -71.59 -55.56
C ASN A 393 23.38 -70.58 -55.03
N GLU A 394 22.31 -71.03 -54.38
CA GLU A 394 21.32 -70.14 -53.77
C GLU A 394 21.92 -69.35 -52.58
N PHE A 395 22.77 -69.99 -51.79
CA PHE A 395 23.44 -69.35 -50.65
C PHE A 395 24.37 -68.20 -51.06
N GLU A 396 25.18 -68.37 -52.12
CA GLU A 396 26.06 -67.30 -52.62
C GLU A 396 25.27 -66.11 -53.20
N LYS A 397 24.13 -66.36 -53.86
CA LYS A 397 23.26 -65.27 -54.34
C LYS A 397 22.72 -64.43 -53.18
N TYR A 398 22.35 -65.04 -52.06
CA TYR A 398 21.82 -64.33 -50.89
C TYR A 398 22.89 -63.43 -50.24
N LYS A 399 24.11 -63.94 -50.11
CA LYS A 399 25.27 -63.22 -49.55
C LYS A 399 25.60 -61.95 -50.35
N LEU A 400 25.71 -62.05 -51.68
CA LEU A 400 25.96 -60.91 -52.57
C LEU A 400 24.88 -59.83 -52.46
N LYS A 401 23.60 -60.24 -52.38
CA LYS A 401 22.47 -59.32 -52.26
C LYS A 401 22.54 -58.51 -50.96
N THR A 402 22.96 -59.14 -49.87
CA THR A 402 23.09 -58.49 -48.56
C THR A 402 24.26 -57.49 -48.53
N GLN A 403 25.40 -57.86 -49.15
CA GLN A 403 26.55 -56.96 -49.25
C GLN A 403 26.27 -55.71 -50.10
N ALA A 404 25.49 -55.85 -51.17
CA ALA A 404 25.08 -54.72 -52.00
C ALA A 404 24.18 -53.73 -51.24
N VAL A 405 23.26 -54.23 -50.40
CA VAL A 405 22.38 -53.41 -49.55
C VAL A 405 23.16 -52.63 -48.50
N LEU A 406 24.22 -53.22 -47.93
CA LEU A 406 25.08 -52.51 -46.97
C LEU A 406 25.92 -51.42 -47.63
N LYS A 407 26.46 -51.67 -48.83
CA LYS A 407 27.25 -50.67 -49.58
C LYS A 407 26.45 -49.48 -50.08
N SER A 408 25.17 -49.64 -50.41
CA SER A 408 24.35 -48.50 -50.85
C SER A 408 23.86 -47.63 -49.68
N LYS A 409 23.93 -48.12 -48.43
CA LYS A 409 23.51 -47.37 -47.24
C LYS A 409 24.63 -46.57 -46.58
N SER A 410 25.91 -46.80 -46.94
CA SER A 410 27.07 -46.09 -46.40
C SER A 410 27.61 -44.98 -47.31
N VAL A 411 26.76 -44.35 -48.13
CA VAL A 411 27.12 -43.16 -48.90
C VAL A 411 26.56 -41.94 -48.18
N ASN A 412 27.47 -41.06 -47.73
CA ASN A 412 27.28 -39.81 -46.98
C ASN A 412 27.51 -39.96 -45.47
N ILE A 413 28.51 -39.22 -44.98
CA ILE A 413 29.04 -39.15 -43.62
C ILE A 413 30.23 -40.10 -43.45
N ASP A 414 31.40 -39.50 -43.26
CA ASP A 414 32.72 -40.09 -42.96
C ASP A 414 33.63 -40.41 -44.16
N CYS A 415 34.15 -39.33 -44.78
CA CYS A 415 35.48 -39.32 -45.37
C CYS A 415 36.14 -37.97 -45.06
N LEU A 416 36.67 -37.87 -43.84
CA LEU A 416 37.63 -36.85 -43.44
C LEU A 416 38.63 -37.50 -42.48
N GLU A 417 39.28 -38.56 -42.94
CA GLU A 417 40.54 -39.03 -42.37
C GLU A 417 41.70 -38.33 -43.12
N ASP A 418 42.80 -38.16 -42.39
CA ASP A 418 44.18 -38.01 -42.87
C ASP A 418 44.69 -36.62 -43.30
N THR A 419 45.19 -35.90 -42.29
CA THR A 419 46.59 -35.45 -42.20
C THR A 419 47.46 -35.83 -43.41
N GLU A 420 47.65 -34.91 -44.37
CA GLU A 420 48.94 -34.58 -45.04
C GLU A 420 48.77 -33.77 -46.34
N LEU A 421 47.55 -33.63 -46.89
CA LEU A 421 47.36 -32.87 -48.15
C LEU A 421 47.19 -31.35 -47.99
N SER A 422 47.08 -30.83 -46.76
CA SER A 422 47.03 -29.37 -46.55
C SER A 422 48.35 -28.65 -46.86
N ARG A 423 49.47 -29.38 -47.05
CA ARG A 423 50.74 -28.73 -47.42
C ARG A 423 51.02 -28.65 -48.92
N THR A 424 50.19 -29.25 -49.79
CA THR A 424 50.43 -29.21 -51.25
C THR A 424 49.36 -28.47 -52.05
N LEU A 425 48.26 -28.01 -51.45
CA LEU A 425 47.26 -27.21 -52.17
C LEU A 425 47.35 -25.69 -51.98
N SER A 426 48.33 -25.20 -51.21
CA SER A 426 48.55 -23.74 -51.08
C SER A 426 49.71 -23.19 -51.93
N LEU A 427 50.25 -23.97 -52.87
CA LEU A 427 51.37 -23.56 -53.74
C LEU A 427 51.11 -23.71 -55.25
N LEU A 428 49.86 -23.94 -55.68
CA LEU A 428 49.53 -23.71 -57.08
C LEU A 428 49.11 -22.24 -57.22
N PRO A 429 49.90 -21.39 -57.91
CA PRO A 429 49.46 -20.05 -58.26
C PRO A 429 48.33 -20.23 -59.27
N VAL A 430 47.09 -20.24 -58.77
CA VAL A 430 45.92 -20.19 -59.65
C VAL A 430 45.94 -18.80 -60.25
N SER A 431 46.58 -18.76 -61.42
CA SER A 431 46.29 -17.99 -62.61
C SER A 431 45.61 -16.66 -62.34
N GLU A 432 46.26 -15.59 -62.79
CA GLU A 432 45.84 -14.19 -62.86
C GLU A 432 44.51 -13.96 -63.62
N CYS A 433 43.47 -14.73 -63.30
CA CYS A 433 42.11 -14.46 -63.70
C CYS A 433 41.60 -13.37 -62.76
N SER A 434 41.52 -12.14 -63.27
CA SER A 434 40.96 -10.99 -62.54
C SER A 434 39.57 -11.30 -61.97
N PHE A 435 38.79 -12.14 -62.66
CA PHE A 435 37.49 -12.63 -62.19
C PHE A 435 37.59 -13.55 -60.98
N CYS A 436 38.55 -14.48 -60.93
CA CYS A 436 38.77 -15.35 -59.77
C CYS A 436 39.29 -14.55 -58.56
N ALA A 437 40.19 -13.59 -58.77
CA ALA A 437 40.69 -12.73 -57.70
C ALA A 437 39.56 -11.87 -57.09
N ALA A 438 38.65 -11.36 -57.93
CA ALA A 438 37.45 -10.65 -57.47
C ALA A 438 36.51 -11.58 -56.69
N ALA A 439 36.17 -12.74 -57.24
CA ALA A 439 35.31 -13.72 -56.58
C ALA A 439 35.90 -14.20 -55.24
N GLU A 440 37.22 -14.38 -55.15
CA GLU A 440 37.87 -14.75 -53.89
C GLU A 440 37.91 -13.58 -52.89
N GLY A 441 38.05 -12.34 -53.38
CA GLY A 441 37.84 -11.13 -52.58
C GLY A 441 36.44 -11.08 -51.97
N ASP A 442 35.40 -11.30 -52.78
CA ASP A 442 34.00 -11.34 -52.34
C ASP A 442 33.75 -12.47 -51.34
N LEU A 443 34.31 -13.67 -51.58
CA LEU A 443 34.22 -14.79 -50.64
C LEU A 443 34.94 -14.53 -49.32
N ARG A 444 36.05 -13.79 -49.32
CA ARG A 444 36.73 -13.36 -48.08
C ARG A 444 35.91 -12.32 -47.34
N HIS A 445 35.32 -11.36 -48.06
CA HIS A 445 34.43 -10.37 -47.48
C HIS A 445 33.19 -11.03 -46.86
N MET A 446 32.51 -11.92 -47.59
CA MET A 446 31.36 -12.68 -47.10
C MET A 446 31.74 -13.52 -45.88
N ARG A 447 32.90 -14.19 -45.87
CA ARG A 447 33.39 -14.92 -44.69
C ARG A 447 33.64 -14.02 -43.49
N ALA A 448 34.22 -12.83 -43.68
CA ALA A 448 34.44 -11.86 -42.62
C ALA A 448 33.13 -11.26 -42.08
N VAL A 449 32.16 -10.99 -42.96
CA VAL A 449 30.81 -10.56 -42.58
C VAL A 449 30.10 -11.67 -41.80
N VAL A 450 30.15 -12.91 -42.28
CA VAL A 450 29.58 -14.06 -41.57
C VAL A 450 30.23 -14.24 -40.20
N ALA A 451 31.56 -14.14 -40.09
CA ALA A 451 32.25 -14.21 -38.80
C ALA A 451 31.80 -13.09 -37.85
N SER A 452 31.75 -11.84 -38.31
CA SER A 452 31.29 -10.72 -37.47
C SER A 452 29.82 -10.83 -37.07
N LEU A 453 28.96 -11.40 -37.92
CA LEU A 453 27.57 -11.70 -37.56
C LEU A 453 27.46 -12.80 -36.51
N HIS A 454 28.29 -13.85 -36.58
CA HIS A 454 28.36 -14.88 -35.55
C HIS A 454 28.84 -14.32 -34.21
N ASP A 455 29.91 -13.50 -34.22
CA ASP A 455 30.42 -12.86 -33.01
C ASP A 455 29.36 -11.95 -32.36
N LYS A 456 28.60 -11.23 -33.20
CA LYS A 456 27.49 -10.37 -32.74
C LYS A 456 26.32 -11.18 -32.19
N LEU A 457 25.96 -12.29 -32.82
CA LEU A 457 24.95 -13.22 -32.31
C LEU A 457 25.36 -13.78 -30.95
N HIS A 458 26.61 -14.24 -30.83
CA HIS A 458 27.13 -14.78 -29.59
C HIS A 458 27.15 -13.72 -28.47
N SER A 459 27.54 -12.49 -28.79
CA SER A 459 27.49 -11.37 -27.83
C SER A 459 26.05 -11.09 -27.37
N LEU A 460 25.08 -11.07 -28.30
CA LEU A 460 23.67 -10.87 -27.96
C LEU A 460 23.07 -12.03 -27.14
N GLU A 461 23.50 -13.26 -27.38
CA GLU A 461 23.11 -14.43 -26.57
C GLU A 461 23.62 -14.30 -25.13
N ILE A 462 24.87 -13.87 -24.95
CA ILE A 462 25.45 -13.61 -23.62
C ILE A 462 24.70 -12.46 -22.93
N ASP A 463 24.45 -11.35 -23.62
CA ASP A 463 23.70 -10.21 -23.08
C ASP A 463 22.27 -10.61 -22.68
N HIS A 464 21.61 -11.43 -23.50
CA HIS A 464 20.28 -11.96 -23.19
C HIS A 464 20.30 -12.89 -21.98
N ALA A 465 21.31 -13.76 -21.86
CA ALA A 465 21.48 -14.63 -20.70
C ALA A 465 21.72 -13.82 -19.41
N ASN A 466 22.55 -12.78 -19.47
CA ASN A 466 22.80 -11.88 -18.34
C ASN A 466 21.54 -11.11 -17.93
N ALA A 467 20.84 -10.51 -18.90
CA ALA A 467 19.58 -9.80 -18.64
C ALA A 467 18.52 -10.73 -18.04
N LYS A 468 18.43 -11.98 -18.52
CA LYS A 468 17.53 -12.99 -17.95
C LYS A 468 17.87 -13.29 -16.48
N ASN A 469 19.15 -13.52 -16.17
CA ASN A 469 19.59 -13.76 -14.78
C ASN A 469 19.26 -12.56 -13.86
N ASP A 470 19.48 -11.32 -14.32
CA ASP A 470 19.14 -10.11 -13.56
C ASP A 470 17.64 -10.00 -13.27
N TYR A 471 16.78 -10.36 -14.24
CA TYR A 471 15.34 -10.38 -14.05
C TYR A 471 14.89 -11.50 -13.12
N GLU A 472 15.49 -12.69 -13.22
CA GLU A 472 15.23 -13.81 -12.31
C GLU A 472 15.64 -13.44 -10.88
N GLU A 473 16.82 -12.84 -10.66
CA GLU A 473 17.25 -12.37 -9.35
C GLU A 473 16.27 -11.35 -8.77
N LYS A 474 15.91 -10.31 -9.52
CA LYS A 474 14.90 -9.32 -9.08
C LYS A 474 13.56 -9.97 -8.77
N THR A 475 13.15 -10.97 -9.55
CA THR A 475 11.90 -11.70 -9.32
C THR A 475 11.98 -12.47 -7.99
N THR A 476 13.09 -13.15 -7.71
CA THR A 476 13.27 -13.85 -6.43
C THR A 476 13.34 -12.90 -5.24
N GLN A 477 14.01 -11.75 -5.38
CA GLN A 477 14.07 -10.72 -4.33
C GLN A 477 12.67 -10.15 -4.03
N LEU A 478 11.86 -9.86 -5.05
CA LEU A 478 10.49 -9.40 -4.89
C LEU A 478 9.60 -10.48 -4.26
N GLN A 479 9.74 -11.74 -4.68
CA GLN A 479 9.01 -12.86 -4.07
C GLN A 479 9.35 -13.01 -2.58
N LEU A 480 10.63 -12.93 -2.20
CA LEU A 480 11.04 -12.96 -0.80
C LEU A 480 10.47 -11.78 0.00
N LYS A 481 10.45 -10.57 -0.58
CA LYS A 481 9.86 -9.39 0.06
C LYS A 481 8.36 -9.53 0.27
N ILE A 482 7.65 -10.12 -0.70
CA ILE A 482 6.21 -10.40 -0.58
C ILE A 482 5.96 -11.38 0.58
N ILE A 483 6.72 -12.48 0.65
CA ILE A 483 6.59 -13.46 1.74
C ILE A 483 6.89 -12.82 3.12
N GLU A 484 7.92 -11.97 3.21
CA GLU A 484 8.24 -11.25 4.46
C GLU A 484 7.09 -10.32 4.88
N MET A 485 6.50 -9.59 3.93
CA MET A 485 5.36 -8.70 4.18
C MET A 485 4.10 -9.47 4.58
N GLU A 486 3.81 -10.60 3.92
CA GLU A 486 2.69 -11.49 4.25
C GLU A 486 2.85 -12.07 5.66
N ALA A 487 4.04 -12.56 6.01
CA ALA A 487 4.34 -13.07 7.35
C ALA A 487 4.23 -11.97 8.43
N ALA A 488 4.71 -10.76 8.15
CA ALA A 488 4.56 -9.62 9.07
C ALA A 488 3.09 -9.24 9.28
N GLN A 489 2.28 -9.27 8.21
CA GLN A 489 0.85 -9.01 8.28
C GLN A 489 0.11 -10.12 9.06
N GLU A 490 0.44 -11.39 8.81
CA GLU A 490 -0.12 -12.53 9.55
C GLU A 490 0.17 -12.44 11.04
N ASN A 491 1.42 -12.10 11.40
CA ASN A 491 1.82 -11.88 12.79
C ASN A 491 1.03 -10.72 13.43
N SER A 492 0.92 -9.58 12.75
CA SER A 492 0.13 -8.44 13.25
C SER A 492 -1.35 -8.78 13.42
N ALA A 493 -1.94 -9.52 12.48
CA ALA A 493 -3.32 -9.98 12.58
C ALA A 493 -3.52 -11.00 13.71
N SER A 494 -2.53 -11.88 13.94
CA SER A 494 -2.50 -12.81 15.07
C SER A 494 -2.43 -12.06 16.40
N ASP A 495 -1.55 -11.08 16.52
CA ASP A 495 -1.42 -10.24 17.72
C ASP A 495 -2.71 -9.48 18.02
N LEU A 496 -3.36 -8.90 17.00
CA LEU A 496 -4.65 -8.22 17.18
C LEU A 496 -5.75 -9.19 17.62
N ARG A 497 -5.85 -10.39 17.02
CA ARG A 497 -6.80 -11.42 17.47
C ARG A 497 -6.52 -11.83 18.92
N ASN A 498 -5.27 -12.05 19.29
CA ASN A 498 -4.88 -12.43 20.65
C ASN A 498 -5.25 -11.33 21.66
N GLN A 499 -5.01 -10.06 21.33
CA GLN A 499 -5.43 -8.93 22.15
C GLN A 499 -6.96 -8.83 22.29
N MET A 500 -7.70 -9.06 21.20
CA MET A 500 -9.16 -9.09 21.23
C MET A 500 -9.69 -10.26 22.08
N HIS A 501 -9.16 -11.47 21.90
CA HIS A 501 -9.52 -12.63 22.72
C HIS A 501 -9.20 -12.42 24.19
N GLN A 502 -8.05 -11.84 24.50
CA GLN A 502 -7.68 -11.48 25.87
C GLN A 502 -8.68 -10.48 26.48
N ARG A 503 -9.09 -9.45 25.73
CA ARG A 503 -10.07 -8.45 26.19
C ARG A 503 -11.46 -9.04 26.38
N VAL A 504 -11.86 -9.97 25.52
CA VAL A 504 -13.12 -10.73 25.67
C VAL A 504 -13.06 -11.61 26.93
N ALA A 505 -11.98 -12.35 27.15
CA ALA A 505 -11.81 -13.19 28.34
C ALA A 505 -11.83 -12.37 29.64
N GLU A 506 -11.20 -11.18 29.65
CA GLU A 506 -11.25 -10.24 30.77
C GLU A 506 -12.68 -9.73 31.02
N MET A 507 -13.40 -9.35 29.96
CA MET A 507 -14.79 -8.88 30.06
C MET A 507 -15.73 -9.99 30.57
N GLU A 508 -15.56 -11.22 30.10
CA GLU A 508 -16.32 -12.38 30.57
C GLU A 508 -16.04 -12.69 32.06
N SER A 509 -14.77 -12.62 32.47
CA SER A 509 -14.37 -12.79 33.88
C SER A 509 -15.01 -11.71 34.77
N GLU A 510 -14.99 -10.44 34.35
CA GLU A 510 -15.62 -9.37 35.10
C GLU A 510 -17.15 -9.47 35.12
N MET A 511 -17.78 -9.86 34.01
CA MET A 511 -19.22 -10.14 33.96
C MET A 511 -19.60 -11.27 34.92
N GLN A 512 -18.80 -12.34 34.98
CA GLN A 512 -19.02 -13.45 35.90
C GLN A 512 -18.87 -13.01 37.36
N LYS A 513 -17.84 -12.21 37.68
CA LYS A 513 -17.68 -11.64 39.03
C LYS A 513 -18.84 -10.72 39.40
N GLN A 514 -19.32 -9.88 38.48
CA GLN A 514 -20.51 -9.03 38.70
C GLN A 514 -21.75 -9.88 38.97
N ARG A 515 -21.95 -10.97 38.22
CA ARG A 515 -23.06 -11.90 38.43
C ARG A 515 -22.99 -12.56 39.80
N ILE A 516 -21.81 -12.98 40.25
CA ILE A 516 -21.61 -13.55 41.59
C ILE A 516 -21.94 -12.50 42.66
N ARG A 517 -21.38 -11.28 42.57
CA ARG A 517 -21.69 -10.19 43.52
C ARG A 517 -23.17 -9.86 43.58
N ALA A 518 -23.87 -9.85 42.44
CA ALA A 518 -25.30 -9.61 42.39
C ALA A 518 -26.10 -10.72 43.08
N LEU A 519 -25.68 -11.99 42.93
CA LEU A 519 -26.28 -13.12 43.65
C LEU A 519 -26.03 -13.03 45.16
N ASP A 520 -24.83 -12.62 45.59
CA ASP A 520 -24.49 -12.46 47.01
C ASP A 520 -25.32 -11.34 47.66
N ILE A 521 -25.48 -10.19 46.98
CA ILE A 521 -26.33 -9.09 47.45
C ILE A 521 -27.79 -9.55 47.57
N LEU A 522 -28.29 -10.33 46.60
CA LEU A 522 -29.65 -10.87 46.67
C LEU A 522 -29.81 -11.84 47.86
N ALA A 523 -28.80 -12.67 48.14
CA ALA A 523 -28.80 -13.57 49.30
C ALA A 523 -28.78 -12.79 50.62
N GLU A 524 -27.99 -11.72 50.71
CA GLU A 524 -27.98 -10.83 51.87
C GLU A 524 -29.34 -10.15 52.08
N LYS A 525 -29.96 -9.65 51.01
CA LYS A 525 -31.32 -9.06 51.07
C LYS A 525 -32.40 -10.06 51.42
N GLU A 526 -32.32 -11.32 50.96
CA GLU A 526 -33.28 -12.34 51.41
C GLU A 526 -33.11 -12.64 52.90
N ASN A 527 -31.87 -12.70 53.42
CA ASN A 527 -31.64 -12.87 54.86
C ASN A 527 -32.16 -11.68 55.68
N GLU A 528 -31.96 -10.43 55.22
CA GLU A 528 -32.56 -9.24 55.85
C GLU A 528 -34.09 -9.31 55.84
N LEU A 529 -34.68 -9.75 54.73
CA LEU A 529 -36.13 -9.95 54.62
C LEU A 529 -36.63 -11.07 55.53
N GLU A 530 -35.90 -12.17 55.68
CA GLU A 530 -36.21 -13.26 56.61
C GLU A 530 -36.20 -12.76 58.06
N ILE A 531 -35.20 -11.96 58.44
CA ILE A 531 -35.09 -11.35 59.78
C ILE A 531 -36.26 -10.40 60.03
N THR A 532 -36.58 -9.51 59.08
CA THR A 532 -37.71 -8.58 59.23
C THR A 532 -39.06 -9.31 59.30
N LYS A 533 -39.25 -10.36 58.50
CA LYS A 533 -40.41 -11.26 58.60
C LYS A 533 -40.46 -11.95 59.97
N ALA A 534 -39.33 -12.43 60.49
CA ALA A 534 -39.23 -13.07 61.80
C ALA A 534 -39.52 -12.09 62.95
N ILE A 535 -39.05 -10.85 62.87
CA ILE A 535 -39.38 -9.77 63.81
C ILE A 535 -40.89 -9.48 63.74
N LEU A 536 -41.45 -9.34 62.54
CA LEU A 536 -42.89 -9.09 62.38
C LEU A 536 -43.74 -10.25 62.92
N ALA A 537 -43.30 -11.50 62.71
CA ALA A 537 -43.93 -12.69 63.28
C ALA A 537 -43.80 -12.72 64.82
N SER A 538 -42.65 -12.32 65.36
CA SER A 538 -42.42 -12.18 66.81
C SER A 538 -43.32 -11.11 67.44
N VAL A 539 -43.44 -9.94 66.80
CA VAL A 539 -44.36 -8.87 67.22
C VAL A 539 -45.81 -9.36 67.16
N ARG A 540 -46.18 -10.12 66.12
CA ARG A 540 -47.51 -10.74 66.01
C ARG A 540 -47.77 -11.79 67.10
N ASN A 541 -46.72 -12.44 67.59
CA ASN A 541 -46.79 -13.45 68.65
C ASN A 541 -46.58 -12.88 70.06
N GLN A 542 -46.34 -11.57 70.23
CA GLN A 542 -46.28 -10.98 71.55
C GLN A 542 -47.69 -10.87 72.16
N PRO A 543 -47.90 -11.42 73.37
CA PRO A 543 -49.19 -11.46 74.03
C PRO A 543 -49.50 -10.08 74.63
N ASN A 544 -50.11 -9.21 73.84
CA ASN A 544 -50.89 -8.13 74.44
C ASN A 544 -52.12 -8.78 75.07
N GLY A 545 -52.17 -8.68 76.39
CA GLY A 545 -53.23 -9.22 77.22
C GLY A 545 -54.60 -8.90 76.66
N ASP A 546 -55.39 -9.96 76.57
CA ASP A 546 -56.85 -9.99 76.54
C ASP A 546 -57.47 -8.80 77.30
N PRO A 547 -58.53 -8.17 76.76
CA PRO A 547 -59.77 -8.93 76.63
C PRO A 547 -60.61 -8.64 75.38
N VAL A 548 -61.44 -9.64 75.09
CA VAL A 548 -62.63 -9.62 74.22
C VAL A 548 -62.38 -10.04 72.77
N ASP A 549 -62.44 -11.35 72.59
CA ASP A 549 -62.80 -12.06 71.36
C ASP A 549 -64.17 -11.56 70.82
N PRO A 550 -64.27 -11.28 69.52
CA PRO A 550 -65.42 -11.75 68.75
C PRO A 550 -64.99 -12.54 67.51
N PRO A 551 -65.58 -13.73 67.26
CA PRO A 551 -65.15 -14.64 66.22
C PRO A 551 -65.75 -14.26 64.88
N GLN A 552 -64.93 -13.92 63.88
CA GLN A 552 -65.34 -14.01 62.48
C GLN A 552 -64.20 -14.57 61.64
N GLY A 553 -64.31 -15.86 61.35
CA GLY A 553 -63.57 -16.47 60.26
C GLY A 553 -64.04 -15.90 58.93
N THR A 554 -63.11 -15.45 58.10
CA THR A 554 -63.27 -15.54 56.65
C THR A 554 -61.88 -15.73 56.02
N PRO A 555 -61.61 -16.89 55.39
CA PRO A 555 -60.31 -17.15 54.76
C PRO A 555 -60.20 -16.31 53.48
N LEU A 556 -59.31 -15.32 53.47
CA LEU A 556 -59.02 -14.55 52.26
C LEU A 556 -58.24 -15.42 51.27
N GLN A 557 -58.92 -15.73 50.17
CA GLN A 557 -58.42 -16.42 49.00
C GLN A 557 -57.12 -15.79 48.47
N LEU A 558 -56.11 -16.66 48.36
CA LEU A 558 -54.89 -16.45 47.59
C LEU A 558 -55.24 -16.17 46.12
N VAL A 559 -55.20 -14.89 45.72
CA VAL A 559 -55.42 -14.46 44.33
C VAL A 559 -54.21 -14.89 43.50
N LYS A 560 -54.38 -15.97 42.73
CA LYS A 560 -53.44 -16.42 41.72
C LYS A 560 -53.28 -15.33 40.65
N HIS A 561 -52.09 -14.74 40.55
CA HIS A 561 -51.74 -13.83 39.46
C HIS A 561 -51.87 -14.52 38.11
N GLN A 562 -52.88 -14.11 37.34
CA GLN A 562 -53.02 -14.48 35.94
C GLN A 562 -51.97 -13.76 35.11
N LYS A 563 -51.31 -14.56 34.29
CA LYS A 563 -50.31 -14.24 33.28
C LYS A 563 -50.93 -13.33 32.21
N ASN A 564 -50.54 -12.05 32.20
CA ASN A 564 -50.99 -11.09 31.20
C ASN A 564 -50.49 -11.48 29.80
N ARG A 565 -51.42 -11.59 28.87
CA ARG A 565 -51.22 -11.86 27.44
C ARG A 565 -50.67 -10.60 26.75
N PRO A 566 -49.74 -10.71 25.77
CA PRO A 566 -49.13 -9.56 25.13
C PRO A 566 -50.11 -8.88 24.17
N CYS A 567 -50.28 -7.56 24.29
CA CYS A 567 -51.00 -6.74 23.32
C CYS A 567 -50.10 -6.52 22.09
N ASN A 568 -50.60 -6.93 20.93
CA ASN A 568 -50.06 -6.58 19.62
C ASN A 568 -50.39 -5.09 19.35
N VAL A 569 -49.35 -4.26 19.30
CA VAL A 569 -49.46 -2.85 18.92
C VAL A 569 -49.44 -2.81 17.39
N SER A 570 -50.63 -2.69 16.79
CA SER A 570 -50.77 -2.42 15.36
C SER A 570 -50.50 -0.93 15.09
N GLU A 571 -49.53 -0.71 14.21
CA GLU A 571 -49.11 0.57 13.65
C GLU A 571 -50.27 1.20 12.86
N ASN A 572 -50.92 2.21 13.42
CA ASN A 572 -51.80 3.09 12.66
C ASN A 572 -51.02 4.33 12.25
N ILE A 573 -50.55 4.29 11.01
CA ILE A 573 -49.99 5.41 10.27
C ILE A 573 -51.15 6.37 9.99
N VAL A 574 -51.26 7.45 10.77
CA VAL A 574 -52.14 8.59 10.44
C VAL A 574 -51.25 9.76 10.08
N SER A 575 -51.20 10.03 8.78
CA SER A 575 -50.62 11.23 8.19
C SER A 575 -51.29 12.47 8.77
N ILE A 576 -50.54 13.28 9.50
CA ILE A 576 -50.95 14.63 9.89
C ILE A 576 -50.23 15.60 8.95
N ASP A 577 -51.09 16.30 8.23
CA ASP A 577 -50.85 17.27 7.17
C ASP A 577 -50.25 18.59 7.71
N GLU A 578 -49.72 19.35 6.77
CA GLU A 578 -48.88 20.53 6.86
C GLU A 578 -49.41 21.71 7.72
N ARG A 579 -48.45 22.62 8.00
CA ARG A 579 -48.58 24.07 8.28
C ARG A 579 -48.75 24.51 9.72
N ARG A 580 -47.62 24.82 10.36
CA ARG A 580 -47.53 25.96 11.28
C ARG A 580 -46.23 26.73 11.01
N SER A 581 -46.30 27.64 10.05
CA SER A 581 -45.32 28.71 9.88
C SER A 581 -45.63 29.84 10.86
N GLY A 582 -44.59 30.35 11.52
CA GLY A 582 -44.54 31.73 12.01
C GLY A 582 -45.04 31.99 13.43
N GLU A 583 -44.19 31.78 14.43
CA GLU A 583 -44.22 32.61 15.64
C GLU A 583 -42.82 33.18 15.89
N ILE A 584 -42.70 34.46 15.53
CA ILE A 584 -41.59 35.35 15.80
C ILE A 584 -41.60 35.64 17.31
N ARG A 585 -40.54 35.27 18.03
CA ARG A 585 -40.24 35.87 19.33
C ARG A 585 -38.77 36.21 19.42
N ASN A 586 -38.48 37.46 19.06
CA ASN A 586 -37.24 38.14 19.40
C ASN A 586 -37.09 38.17 20.93
N VAL A 587 -36.09 37.50 21.47
CA VAL A 587 -35.64 37.68 22.85
C VAL A 587 -34.25 38.25 22.79
N MET A 588 -34.10 39.38 23.47
CA MET A 588 -32.95 40.28 23.50
C MET A 588 -31.61 39.62 23.78
N ASP A 589 -30.60 40.18 23.11
CA ASP A 589 -29.19 40.18 23.45
C ASP A 589 -28.95 40.34 24.96
N HIS A 590 -28.31 39.34 25.56
CA HIS A 590 -27.54 39.53 26.78
C HIS A 590 -26.06 39.38 26.40
N SER A 591 -25.40 40.53 26.32
CA SER A 591 -23.95 40.68 26.18
C SER A 591 -23.24 40.01 27.37
N PRO A 592 -22.35 39.03 27.15
CA PRO A 592 -21.53 38.45 28.20
C PRO A 592 -20.24 39.27 28.33
N SER A 593 -20.20 40.15 29.33
CA SER A 593 -18.95 40.68 29.86
C SER A 593 -18.94 40.35 31.34
N ASP A 594 -18.14 39.37 31.76
CA ASP A 594 -17.43 39.41 33.04
C ASP A 594 -16.26 38.43 32.96
N VAL A 595 -15.10 39.02 33.20
CA VAL A 595 -13.76 38.45 33.23
C VAL A 595 -13.47 38.05 34.66
N ASP A 596 -13.46 36.76 34.96
CA ASP A 596 -12.90 36.25 36.22
C ASP A 596 -11.65 35.41 35.91
N SER A 597 -10.50 36.08 36.01
CA SER A 597 -9.17 35.49 36.06
C SER A 597 -9.00 34.69 37.36
N CYS A 598 -9.15 33.37 37.30
CA CYS A 598 -8.69 32.48 38.37
C CYS A 598 -7.18 32.22 38.21
N SER A 599 -6.36 33.06 38.85
CA SER A 599 -4.93 32.80 39.06
C SER A 599 -4.77 32.24 40.48
N ASN A 600 -4.60 30.92 40.61
CA ASN A 600 -4.21 30.27 41.86
C ASN A 600 -2.76 29.81 41.73
N ALA A 601 -1.84 30.68 42.16
CA ALA A 601 -0.49 30.29 42.53
C ALA A 601 -0.56 29.59 43.90
N VAL A 602 -0.15 28.33 43.96
CA VAL A 602 0.07 27.61 45.23
C VAL A 602 1.56 27.34 45.32
N ASP A 603 2.22 28.09 46.18
CA ASP A 603 3.60 27.92 46.60
C ASP A 603 3.76 26.56 47.30
N GLU A 604 4.48 25.64 46.66
CA GLU A 604 5.07 24.47 47.30
C GLU A 604 6.36 24.88 48.01
N HIS A 605 6.38 25.00 49.33
CA HIS A 605 7.61 24.84 50.08
C HIS A 605 7.36 24.44 51.55
N ASN A 606 7.94 23.29 51.90
CA ASN A 606 8.42 22.88 53.23
C ASN A 606 7.38 22.52 54.30
N LEU A 607 7.36 21.24 54.71
CA LEU A 607 7.66 20.81 56.09
C LEU A 607 7.66 19.26 56.19
N GLU A 608 8.84 18.66 56.07
CA GLU A 608 9.15 17.35 56.66
C GLU A 608 9.66 17.58 58.08
N LEU A 609 8.85 17.32 59.11
CA LEU A 609 9.30 16.81 60.43
C LEU A 609 8.09 16.74 61.38
N LEU A 610 7.49 15.57 61.60
CA LEU A 610 6.82 15.26 62.87
C LEU A 610 6.86 13.74 63.08
N SER A 611 7.94 13.29 63.69
CA SER A 611 7.95 12.07 64.49
C SER A 611 7.24 12.31 65.82
N THR A 612 6.81 11.22 66.44
CA THR A 612 6.34 11.07 67.83
C THR A 612 4.97 11.65 68.19
N LEU A 613 3.96 10.77 68.21
CA LEU A 613 2.94 10.82 69.26
C LEU A 613 2.65 9.39 69.79
N PRO A 614 2.76 9.15 71.10
CA PRO A 614 2.52 7.87 71.72
C PRO A 614 1.13 7.76 72.38
N ASN A 615 0.66 6.51 72.44
CA ASN A 615 -0.19 5.90 73.46
C ASN A 615 -1.72 6.13 73.50
N ASN A 616 -2.40 4.97 73.47
CA ASN A 616 -3.65 4.62 74.13
C ASN A 616 -4.96 5.21 73.60
N THR A 617 -5.70 4.40 72.83
CA THR A 617 -7.05 3.96 73.22
C THR A 617 -7.35 2.63 72.54
N GLN A 618 -7.58 1.61 73.37
CA GLN A 618 -8.02 0.28 73.00
C GLN A 618 -9.49 0.33 72.55
N VAL A 619 -9.80 -0.18 71.37
CA VAL A 619 -11.11 -0.83 71.13
C VAL A 619 -10.84 -2.15 70.43
N LEU A 620 -11.19 -3.18 71.18
CA LEU A 620 -11.08 -4.60 70.93
C LEU A 620 -12.22 -5.02 69.98
N PHE A 621 -11.92 -5.54 68.79
CA PHE A 621 -12.85 -6.39 68.06
C PHE A 621 -12.10 -7.59 67.47
N VAL A 622 -12.68 -8.76 67.72
CA VAL A 622 -12.05 -10.08 67.65
C VAL A 622 -11.95 -10.59 66.20
N PRO A 623 -10.91 -11.36 65.84
CA PRO A 623 -10.68 -11.86 64.48
C PRO A 623 -11.53 -13.10 64.21
N GLY A 624 -12.48 -12.99 63.28
CA GLY A 624 -13.16 -14.10 62.63
C GLY A 624 -12.40 -14.52 61.37
N THR A 625 -12.00 -15.78 61.35
CA THR A 625 -11.13 -16.45 60.37
C THR A 625 -11.78 -16.61 59.00
N THR A 626 -11.16 -16.07 57.94
CA THR A 626 -11.09 -16.76 56.64
C THR A 626 -9.85 -16.31 55.89
N THR A 627 -8.84 -17.18 55.91
CA THR A 627 -7.65 -17.15 55.07
C THR A 627 -8.05 -17.40 53.61
N ALA A 628 -8.47 -16.34 52.91
CA ALA A 628 -8.36 -16.27 51.46
C ALA A 628 -7.48 -15.04 51.19
N ILE A 629 -6.16 -15.23 51.34
CA ILE A 629 -5.16 -14.31 50.83
C ILE A 629 -5.19 -14.48 49.31
N GLU A 630 -6.29 -14.04 48.69
CA GLU A 630 -6.27 -13.67 47.29
C GLU A 630 -5.26 -12.54 47.22
N THR A 631 -4.10 -12.85 46.66
CA THR A 631 -3.05 -11.90 46.34
C THR A 631 -3.65 -10.82 45.45
N ARG A 632 -4.21 -9.78 46.07
CA ARG A 632 -4.68 -8.57 45.40
C ARG A 632 -3.48 -8.06 44.63
N ASN A 633 -3.54 -8.19 43.30
CA ASN A 633 -2.45 -7.81 42.43
C ASN A 633 -2.46 -6.29 42.28
N ILE A 634 -2.04 -5.60 43.35
CA ILE A 634 -2.03 -4.14 43.48
C ILE A 634 -1.26 -3.51 42.31
N PHE A 635 -0.24 -4.19 41.79
CA PHE A 635 0.51 -3.73 40.62
C PHE A 635 -0.35 -3.67 39.36
N TYR A 636 -1.14 -4.71 39.07
CA TYR A 636 -2.06 -4.71 37.93
C TYR A 636 -3.16 -3.67 38.10
N GLU A 637 -3.70 -3.51 39.31
CA GLU A 637 -4.70 -2.48 39.65
C GLU A 637 -4.14 -1.06 39.40
N GLN A 638 -2.91 -0.80 39.82
CA GLN A 638 -2.22 0.47 39.53
C GLN A 638 -1.95 0.67 38.03
N GLN A 639 -1.60 -0.38 37.29
CA GLN A 639 -1.41 -0.32 35.84
C GLN A 639 -2.70 -0.02 35.09
N LEU A 640 -3.82 -0.62 35.51
CA LEU A 640 -5.15 -0.33 34.96
C LEU A 640 -5.54 1.12 35.22
N ILE A 641 -5.35 1.63 36.44
CA ILE A 641 -5.64 3.02 36.79
C ILE A 641 -4.81 3.99 35.94
N LYS A 642 -3.53 3.69 35.70
CA LYS A 642 -2.66 4.51 34.82
C LYS A 642 -3.15 4.50 33.37
N ARG A 643 -3.52 3.34 32.84
CA ARG A 643 -4.06 3.20 31.47
C ARG A 643 -5.40 3.91 31.32
N GLU A 644 -6.30 3.80 32.30
CA GLU A 644 -7.59 4.50 32.29
C GLU A 644 -7.40 6.01 32.36
N LYS A 645 -6.49 6.50 33.20
CA LYS A 645 -6.12 7.92 33.24
C LYS A 645 -5.61 8.41 31.88
N GLN A 646 -4.72 7.64 31.25
CA GLN A 646 -4.19 7.97 29.92
C GLN A 646 -5.29 7.97 28.84
N ILE A 647 -6.23 7.02 28.89
CA ILE A 647 -7.38 6.98 27.98
C ILE A 647 -8.28 8.20 28.17
N ILE A 648 -8.55 8.62 29.42
CA ILE A 648 -9.33 9.81 29.72
C ILE A 648 -8.63 11.07 29.20
N GLU A 649 -7.31 11.19 29.40
CA GLU A 649 -6.51 12.29 28.86
C GLU A 649 -6.56 12.34 27.32
N LEU A 650 -6.43 11.19 26.65
CA LEU A 650 -6.54 11.10 25.19
C LEU A 650 -7.94 11.43 24.68
N ARG A 651 -9.00 11.00 25.37
CA ARG A 651 -10.39 11.37 25.03
C ARG A 651 -10.63 12.87 25.19
N ASN A 652 -10.11 13.47 26.26
CA ASN A 652 -10.22 14.92 26.49
C ASN A 652 -9.43 15.72 25.43
N ALA A 653 -8.22 15.26 25.08
CA ALA A 653 -7.43 15.85 24.00
C ALA A 653 -8.14 15.74 22.64
N MET A 654 -8.77 14.59 22.35
CA MET A 654 -9.57 14.39 21.13
C MET A 654 -10.75 15.37 21.07
N HIS A 655 -11.54 15.48 22.15
CA HIS A 655 -12.65 16.45 22.21
C HIS A 655 -12.20 17.90 22.06
N THR A 656 -11.04 18.25 22.63
CA THR A 656 -10.46 19.59 22.51
C THR A 656 -10.02 19.87 21.06
N ALA A 657 -9.41 18.88 20.40
CA ALA A 657 -9.04 18.97 18.99
C ALA A 657 -10.28 19.07 18.09
N GLU A 658 -11.35 18.31 18.37
CA GLU A 658 -12.64 18.39 17.65
C GLU A 658 -13.28 19.78 17.76
N LEU A 659 -13.30 20.38 18.96
CA LEU A 659 -13.80 21.74 19.16
C LEU A 659 -12.96 22.77 18.38
N ASN A 660 -11.63 22.68 18.47
CA ASN A 660 -10.73 23.56 17.73
C ASN A 660 -10.96 23.46 16.21
N VAL A 661 -11.19 22.26 15.66
CA VAL A 661 -11.51 22.07 14.24
C VAL A 661 -12.83 22.74 13.88
N ARG A 662 -13.87 22.63 14.73
CA ARG A 662 -15.16 23.31 14.51
C ARG A 662 -15.01 24.83 14.52
N ASP A 663 -14.25 25.38 15.45
CA ASP A 663 -13.98 26.81 15.54
C ASP A 663 -13.20 27.32 14.32
N ILE A 664 -12.19 26.57 13.86
CA ILE A 664 -11.44 26.88 12.63
C ILE A 664 -12.35 26.83 11.40
N GLN A 665 -13.22 25.82 11.29
CA GLN A 665 -14.19 25.71 10.19
C GLN A 665 -15.17 26.89 10.18
N GLN A 666 -15.69 27.29 11.35
CA GLN A 666 -16.57 28.45 11.48
C GLN A 666 -15.85 29.76 11.14
N ALA A 667 -14.61 29.94 11.59
CA ALA A 667 -13.79 31.09 11.26
C ALA A 667 -13.46 31.16 9.76
N SER A 668 -13.19 30.01 9.11
CA SER A 668 -12.98 29.92 7.67
C SER A 668 -14.22 30.36 6.89
N LEU A 669 -15.40 29.82 7.24
CA LEU A 669 -16.66 30.18 6.61
C LEU A 669 -16.96 31.69 6.73
N THR A 670 -16.65 32.28 7.89
CA THR A 670 -16.82 33.71 8.13
C THR A 670 -15.88 34.55 7.24
N LYS A 671 -14.63 34.12 7.09
CA LYS A 671 -13.68 34.79 6.17
C LYS A 671 -14.10 34.65 4.71
N ASP A 672 -14.57 33.48 4.30
CA ASP A 672 -15.07 33.24 2.94
C ASP A 672 -16.26 34.15 2.62
N LEU A 673 -17.17 34.34 3.58
CA LEU A 673 -18.28 35.29 3.45
C LEU A 673 -17.77 36.73 3.31
N GLN A 674 -16.81 37.16 4.13
CA GLN A 674 -16.20 38.50 4.03
C GLN A 674 -15.48 38.71 2.69
N HIS A 675 -14.76 37.69 2.20
CA HIS A 675 -14.11 37.72 0.90
C HIS A 675 -15.13 37.82 -0.23
N PHE A 676 -16.23 37.07 -0.15
CA PHE A 676 -17.33 37.16 -1.10
C PHE A 676 -17.94 38.58 -1.14
N GLU A 677 -18.22 39.18 0.01
CA GLU A 677 -18.73 40.56 0.10
C GLU A 677 -17.75 41.58 -0.49
N MET A 678 -16.45 41.43 -0.23
CA MET A 678 -15.42 42.31 -0.79
C MET A 678 -15.32 42.15 -2.31
N VAL A 679 -15.38 40.92 -2.81
CA VAL A 679 -15.37 40.63 -4.25
C VAL A 679 -16.59 41.24 -4.93
N GLU A 680 -17.78 41.17 -4.34
CA GLU A 680 -18.98 41.81 -4.89
C GLU A 680 -18.85 43.35 -4.90
N LYS A 681 -18.33 43.96 -3.83
CA LYS A 681 -18.05 45.41 -3.79
C LYS A 681 -17.05 45.83 -4.88
N LEU A 682 -15.97 45.06 -5.06
CA LEU A 682 -14.99 45.32 -6.11
C LEU A 682 -15.58 45.12 -7.51
N LYS A 683 -16.41 44.10 -7.73
CA LYS A 683 -17.13 43.90 -9.00
C LYS A 683 -18.05 45.08 -9.31
N ASP A 684 -18.76 45.60 -8.32
CA ASP A 684 -19.62 46.78 -8.49
C ASP A 684 -18.80 48.03 -8.80
N GLU A 685 -17.67 48.23 -8.13
CA GLU A 685 -16.75 49.33 -8.42
C GLU A 685 -16.15 49.22 -9.82
N ILE A 686 -15.70 48.03 -10.22
CA ILE A 686 -15.23 47.75 -11.59
C ILE A 686 -16.34 48.05 -12.59
N ARG A 687 -17.59 47.63 -12.35
CA ARG A 687 -18.72 47.91 -13.24
C ARG A 687 -18.98 49.42 -13.37
N ILE A 688 -18.87 50.18 -12.27
CA ILE A 688 -18.99 51.64 -12.27
C ILE A 688 -17.85 52.27 -13.07
N LEU A 689 -16.61 51.82 -12.87
CA LEU A 689 -15.43 52.31 -13.59
C LEU A 689 -15.48 51.97 -15.07
N GLU A 690 -15.89 50.76 -15.44
CA GLU A 690 -16.14 50.37 -16.83
C GLU A 690 -17.24 51.22 -17.47
N GLY A 691 -18.30 51.55 -16.73
CA GLY A 691 -19.34 52.47 -17.18
C GLY A 691 -18.79 53.87 -17.47
N LYS A 692 -17.93 54.40 -16.59
CA LYS A 692 -17.23 55.69 -16.79
C LYS A 692 -16.23 55.62 -17.94
N LEU A 693 -15.48 54.53 -18.07
CA LEU A 693 -14.50 54.33 -19.13
C LEU A 693 -15.17 54.21 -20.50
N LYS A 694 -16.22 53.40 -20.64
CA LYS A 694 -17.00 53.29 -21.89
C LYS A 694 -17.60 54.63 -22.31
N PHE A 695 -17.96 55.48 -21.35
CA PHE A 695 -18.43 56.83 -21.65
C PHE A 695 -17.32 57.73 -22.21
N LEU A 696 -16.09 57.62 -21.68
CA LEU A 696 -14.91 58.35 -22.15
C LEU A 696 -14.32 57.77 -23.45
N SER A 697 -14.37 56.45 -23.66
CA SER A 697 -13.68 55.74 -24.74
C SER A 697 -14.40 55.80 -26.08
N VAL A 698 -15.62 56.34 -26.14
CA VAL A 698 -16.24 56.67 -27.42
C VAL A 698 -15.43 57.84 -27.99
N ASP A 699 -14.41 57.51 -28.78
CA ASP A 699 -13.46 58.44 -29.39
C ASP A 699 -14.20 59.51 -30.22
N SER A 700 -15.34 59.12 -30.80
CA SER A 700 -16.26 60.03 -31.49
C SER A 700 -16.89 61.08 -30.57
N ASN A 701 -17.08 60.80 -29.28
CA ASN A 701 -17.51 61.81 -28.31
C ASN A 701 -16.37 62.78 -27.97
N MET A 702 -15.13 62.30 -27.90
CA MET A 702 -13.96 63.16 -27.61
C MET A 702 -13.61 64.07 -28.81
N GLU A 703 -13.63 63.54 -30.02
CA GLU A 703 -13.46 64.34 -31.24
C GLU A 703 -14.64 65.31 -31.45
N TYR A 704 -15.87 64.87 -31.16
CA TYR A 704 -17.04 65.76 -31.16
C TYR A 704 -16.90 66.86 -30.10
N LEU A 705 -16.48 66.51 -28.88
CA LEU A 705 -16.25 67.48 -27.79
C LEU A 705 -15.13 68.45 -28.14
N ARG A 706 -14.03 67.98 -28.73
CA ARG A 706 -12.93 68.80 -29.24
C ARG A 706 -13.43 69.77 -30.31
N ASN A 707 -14.22 69.29 -31.27
CA ASN A 707 -14.79 70.12 -32.32
C ASN A 707 -15.77 71.18 -31.76
N ILE A 708 -16.62 70.80 -30.80
CA ILE A 708 -17.52 71.74 -30.11
C ILE A 708 -16.72 72.76 -29.29
N PHE A 709 -15.64 72.35 -28.62
CA PHE A 709 -14.76 73.23 -27.85
C PHE A 709 -14.06 74.25 -28.76
N VAL A 710 -13.54 73.81 -29.91
CA VAL A 710 -12.97 74.72 -30.92
C VAL A 710 -14.04 75.68 -31.46
N GLN A 711 -15.28 75.21 -31.68
CA GLN A 711 -16.40 76.08 -32.07
C GLN A 711 -16.80 77.06 -30.97
N LEU A 712 -16.66 76.68 -29.69
CA LEU A 712 -16.93 77.57 -28.55
C LEU A 712 -15.99 78.78 -28.57
N LEU A 713 -14.71 78.55 -28.84
CA LEU A 713 -13.67 79.59 -28.89
C LEU A 713 -13.89 80.58 -30.05
N HIS A 714 -14.45 80.13 -31.18
CA HIS A 714 -14.72 80.95 -32.36
C HIS A 714 -16.12 81.59 -32.38
N CYS A 715 -16.85 81.58 -31.25
CA CYS A 715 -18.24 81.99 -31.19
C CYS A 715 -18.43 83.40 -30.58
N ASP A 716 -18.76 84.39 -31.42
CA ASP A 716 -18.99 85.77 -30.98
C ASP A 716 -20.42 86.04 -30.46
N SER A 717 -21.39 85.21 -30.84
CA SER A 717 -22.79 85.40 -30.42
C SER A 717 -23.13 84.63 -29.15
N SER A 718 -23.71 85.30 -28.14
CA SER A 718 -24.06 84.64 -26.87
C SER A 718 -25.10 83.53 -27.03
N SER A 719 -26.02 83.66 -28.00
CA SER A 719 -27.00 82.63 -28.36
C SER A 719 -26.34 81.35 -28.85
N ARG A 720 -25.36 81.45 -29.77
CA ARG A 720 -24.65 80.28 -30.32
C ARG A 720 -23.73 79.68 -29.28
N ARG A 721 -23.09 80.49 -28.43
CA ARG A 721 -22.34 80.05 -27.25
C ARG A 721 -23.20 79.20 -26.31
N LYS A 722 -24.42 79.64 -25.96
CA LYS A 722 -25.36 78.85 -25.15
C LYS A 722 -25.71 77.50 -25.78
N HIS A 723 -25.96 77.46 -27.09
CA HIS A 723 -26.23 76.20 -27.81
C HIS A 723 -25.03 75.24 -27.75
N ILE A 724 -23.81 75.76 -27.93
CA ILE A 724 -22.57 74.99 -27.84
C ILE A 724 -22.35 74.46 -26.42
N LEU A 725 -22.54 75.28 -25.38
CA LEU A 725 -22.43 74.80 -23.99
C LEU A 725 -23.49 73.74 -23.64
N LYS A 726 -24.71 73.83 -24.18
CA LYS A 726 -25.72 72.77 -24.03
C LYS A 726 -25.31 71.48 -24.72
N ALA A 727 -24.67 71.55 -25.89
CA ALA A 727 -24.11 70.38 -26.56
C ALA A 727 -22.97 69.76 -25.75
N ILE A 728 -22.05 70.56 -25.21
CA ILE A 728 -20.98 70.10 -24.29
C ILE A 728 -21.60 69.42 -23.06
N GLY A 729 -22.59 70.04 -22.44
CA GLY A 729 -23.26 69.49 -21.27
C GLY A 729 -23.99 68.18 -21.54
N ALA A 730 -24.57 68.02 -22.73
CA ALA A 730 -25.20 66.77 -23.16
C ALA A 730 -24.17 65.66 -23.40
N VAL A 731 -23.05 65.97 -24.06
CA VAL A 731 -21.95 65.01 -24.30
C VAL A 731 -21.31 64.57 -22.99
N LEU A 732 -21.12 65.50 -22.04
CA LEU A 732 -20.58 65.22 -20.71
C LEU A 732 -21.63 64.69 -19.72
N LYS A 733 -22.91 64.57 -20.14
CA LYS A 733 -24.04 64.18 -19.29
C LYS A 733 -24.07 64.94 -17.95
N LEU A 734 -23.85 66.25 -17.99
CA LEU A 734 -23.99 67.11 -16.80
C LEU A 734 -25.39 66.97 -16.21
N SER A 735 -25.47 66.92 -14.89
CA SER A 735 -26.74 66.89 -14.16
C SER A 735 -27.58 68.13 -14.47
N VAL A 736 -28.91 68.02 -14.29
CA VAL A 736 -29.84 69.15 -14.51
C VAL A 736 -29.47 70.37 -13.66
N THR A 737 -28.85 70.15 -12.50
CA THR A 737 -28.30 71.19 -11.61
C THR A 737 -27.09 71.89 -12.20
N GLU A 738 -26.11 71.14 -12.70
CA GLU A 738 -24.91 71.71 -13.33
C GLU A 738 -25.28 72.45 -14.62
N MET A 739 -26.18 71.90 -15.42
CA MET A 739 -26.65 72.54 -16.66
C MET A 739 -27.41 73.84 -16.40
N ARG A 740 -28.15 73.95 -15.28
CA ARG A 740 -28.75 75.21 -14.84
C ARG A 740 -27.72 76.25 -14.39
N ALA A 741 -26.61 75.83 -13.78
CA ALA A 741 -25.53 76.74 -13.40
C ALA A 741 -24.84 77.33 -14.64
N VAL A 742 -24.62 76.49 -15.66
CA VAL A 742 -24.09 76.90 -16.96
C VAL A 742 -25.02 77.92 -17.65
N ASP A 743 -26.33 77.66 -17.69
CA ASP A 743 -27.31 78.59 -18.29
C ASP A 743 -27.42 79.94 -17.55
N LYS A 744 -27.13 79.97 -16.24
CA LYS A 744 -27.16 81.19 -15.41
C LYS A 744 -25.98 82.14 -15.67
N HIS A 745 -24.83 81.63 -16.11
CA HIS A 745 -23.71 82.48 -16.52
C HIS A 745 -24.05 83.12 -17.89
N ASN A 746 -24.72 84.28 -17.85
CA ASN A 746 -24.93 85.15 -19.00
C ASN A 746 -23.61 85.83 -19.41
N LEU A 747 -22.73 85.11 -20.11
CA LEU A 747 -21.56 85.68 -20.80
C LEU A 747 -21.86 85.99 -22.27
#